data_AF-A0A2D9GEL2-F1
#
_entry.id   AF-A0A2D9GEL2-F1
#
_cell.length_a   1.000
_cell.length_b   1.000
_cell.length_c   1.000
_cell.angle_alpha   90.00
_cell.angle_beta   90.00
_cell.angle_gamma   90.00
#
_symmetry.space_group_name_H-M   'P 1'
#
loop_
_entity.id
_entity.type
_entity.pdbx_description
1 polymer ?
#
loop_
_entity_poly.entity_id
_entity_poly.type
_entity_poly.pdbx_seq_one_letter_code
_entity_poly.pdbx_strand_id
1 'polypeptide(L)'
;MTKISFTITCIILLSFNSISQDIFTARSQTLGSSVTITGIVTNGDELGPIRYVEDGTAGIAIYDLSTNNLLNGAQRGDSITITGTLVDYNGLLEMNPISSAIIHSSSNSITPQTVTPIQIGENTESELIQIDNVIFNNGGGLFTVGTHDFQSNGEAGKIYIRTGHPLANSLIPMSPVTLVGLSSQYTFSVPANDGYQILPRDSADVQPNGNLLITSAISQSNISTIGFDLSWSTSDNATTECYYGTNPTNLSNHSTLGNYVTNHTINFNNLSPATVYYIQCFSVSGIDTAFSNIGVYITSSNSSGKIRPYFNHSVDTSFSTGVNAQNITTYFNDTIKAYMDLAQNTLDICVYNASDATIASAINDAHNRGVQVRYIADDDASNLMLSSLDPNIPIVYRTSSTAGIMHNKFIIVDAGSVNNSWILSGSTNWTNPSNLFNDYNNLIFIQDQSLAIAYTLEFEEMWGSGPSTGGGVFGYNKEDNTPHLFNVNGVEIELYFSPTDQTTAKIIKFIDNVDYTMEFGLLSFTKNDIGDAVVNKEAEFGVNIRGIMEQENINGSEFDNLINNGVNVKSHTGVTHQFHHKYAIADANINGANPSVLTGSHNWSANAENNSDENTLIIHDATIANIYLQEFEKRWSELTPTTASINNNNCKLDIFPNPSNGSSEILSDKGLKQIYIYNIEGKLVKKQISKLLHFDSAGTYFVKILFIDNSSLIRKIVNR
;
A
#
# COMPACT_ATOMS: atom_id res chain seq x y z
N MET A 1 -54.49 46.47 -56.45
CA MET A 1 -53.63 46.21 -55.29
C MET A 1 -53.90 44.80 -54.80
N THR A 2 -52.89 43.93 -54.95
CA THR A 2 -52.57 42.77 -54.11
C THR A 2 -53.69 41.79 -53.72
N LYS A 3 -53.76 40.65 -54.44
CA LYS A 3 -54.29 39.39 -53.91
C LYS A 3 -53.14 38.66 -53.21
N ILE A 4 -53.28 38.39 -51.91
CA ILE A 4 -52.37 37.59 -51.12
C ILE A 4 -52.84 36.14 -51.20
N SER A 5 -52.04 35.27 -51.83
CA SER A 5 -52.17 33.82 -51.71
C SER A 5 -51.32 33.35 -50.53
N PHE A 6 -51.93 32.70 -49.55
CA PHE A 6 -51.23 31.91 -48.54
C PHE A 6 -51.08 30.48 -49.07
N THR A 7 -49.84 30.05 -49.30
CA THR A 7 -49.51 28.64 -49.53
C THR A 7 -48.94 28.10 -48.22
N ILE A 8 -49.67 27.20 -47.58
CA ILE A 8 -49.16 26.36 -46.48
C ILE A 8 -48.57 25.12 -47.13
N THR A 9 -47.26 24.92 -47.04
CA THR A 9 -46.60 23.65 -47.37
C THR A 9 -46.02 23.07 -46.10
N CYS A 10 -46.57 21.91 -45.71
CA CYS A 10 -46.19 21.10 -44.56
C CYS A 10 -44.74 20.60 -44.72
N ILE A 11 -43.88 20.86 -43.73
CA ILE A 11 -42.57 20.22 -43.61
C ILE A 11 -42.80 18.91 -42.85
N ILE A 12 -42.66 17.78 -43.56
CA ILE A 12 -42.58 16.46 -42.94
C ILE A 12 -41.17 16.33 -42.38
N LEU A 13 -41.03 16.44 -41.06
CA LEU A 13 -39.85 16.02 -40.32
C LEU A 13 -39.80 14.49 -40.33
N LEU A 14 -39.01 13.91 -41.23
CA LEU A 14 -38.58 12.52 -41.14
C LEU A 14 -37.57 12.42 -40.00
N SER A 15 -38.02 12.02 -38.82
CA SER A 15 -37.14 11.54 -37.75
C SER A 15 -36.53 10.21 -38.18
N PHE A 16 -35.24 10.20 -38.50
CA PHE A 16 -34.47 8.96 -38.56
C PHE A 16 -34.45 8.37 -37.15
N ASN A 17 -35.30 7.38 -36.87
CA ASN A 17 -35.07 6.49 -35.74
C ASN A 17 -33.84 5.65 -36.12
N SER A 18 -32.69 5.97 -35.55
CA SER A 18 -31.51 5.11 -35.61
C SER A 18 -31.91 3.75 -35.04
N ILE A 19 -31.98 2.72 -35.88
CA ILE A 19 -32.23 1.34 -35.43
C ILE A 19 -30.99 0.90 -34.65
N SER A 20 -31.16 0.33 -33.46
CA SER A 20 -30.01 -0.18 -32.71
C SER A 20 -29.37 -1.33 -33.48
N GLN A 21 -28.06 -1.29 -33.66
CA GLN A 21 -27.28 -2.39 -34.20
C GLN A 21 -26.76 -3.28 -33.06
N ASP A 22 -26.39 -4.52 -33.38
CA ASP A 22 -25.69 -5.38 -32.44
C ASP A 22 -24.30 -4.82 -32.08
N ILE A 23 -23.83 -5.16 -30.88
CA ILE A 23 -22.62 -4.56 -30.30
C ILE A 23 -21.38 -4.95 -31.12
N PHE A 24 -21.30 -6.18 -31.63
CA PHE A 24 -20.19 -6.59 -32.51
C PHE A 24 -20.08 -5.70 -33.76
N THR A 25 -21.21 -5.44 -34.43
CA THR A 25 -21.27 -4.52 -35.56
C THR A 25 -20.91 -3.10 -35.17
N ALA A 26 -21.31 -2.64 -33.99
CA ALA A 26 -20.92 -1.33 -33.47
C ALA A 26 -19.40 -1.21 -33.27
N ARG A 27 -18.77 -2.19 -32.62
CA ARG A 27 -17.31 -2.24 -32.39
C ARG A 27 -16.50 -2.17 -33.68
N SER A 28 -17.05 -2.65 -34.80
CA SER A 28 -16.38 -2.62 -36.11
C SER A 28 -16.37 -1.25 -36.82
N GLN A 29 -17.08 -0.25 -36.28
CA GLN A 29 -17.10 1.11 -36.85
C GLN A 29 -15.81 1.86 -36.50
N THR A 30 -15.46 2.89 -37.29
CA THR A 30 -14.26 3.69 -36.99
C THR A 30 -14.46 4.52 -35.72
N LEU A 31 -13.40 4.73 -34.94
CA LEU A 31 -13.41 5.70 -33.84
C LEU A 31 -13.97 7.06 -34.30
N GLY A 32 -14.76 7.71 -33.45
CA GLY A 32 -15.52 8.93 -33.74
C GLY A 32 -16.90 8.69 -34.37
N SER A 33 -17.25 7.45 -34.72
CA SER A 33 -18.59 7.12 -35.24
C SER A 33 -19.63 7.18 -34.13
N SER A 34 -20.80 7.75 -34.43
CA SER A 34 -21.95 7.66 -33.54
C SER A 34 -22.69 6.34 -33.78
N VAL A 35 -22.85 5.55 -32.74
CA VAL A 35 -23.49 4.23 -32.77
C VAL A 35 -24.67 4.19 -31.80
N THR A 36 -25.67 3.38 -32.12
CA THR A 36 -26.80 3.09 -31.22
C THR A 36 -26.85 1.59 -30.97
N ILE A 37 -26.73 1.17 -29.72
CA ILE A 37 -26.70 -0.24 -29.31
C ILE A 37 -27.79 -0.52 -28.29
N THR A 38 -28.21 -1.79 -28.19
CA THR A 38 -29.09 -2.27 -27.12
C THR A 38 -28.47 -3.51 -26.49
N GLY A 39 -28.28 -3.51 -25.18
CA GLY A 39 -27.74 -4.67 -24.45
C GLY A 39 -28.12 -4.66 -22.98
N ILE A 40 -27.57 -5.59 -22.22
CA ILE A 40 -27.77 -5.73 -20.78
C ILE A 40 -26.58 -5.14 -20.03
N VAL A 41 -26.85 -4.29 -19.06
CA VAL A 41 -25.85 -3.71 -18.16
C VAL A 41 -25.30 -4.80 -17.23
N THR A 42 -23.98 -5.01 -17.20
CA THR A 42 -23.35 -6.12 -16.47
C THR A 42 -22.67 -5.69 -15.16
N ASN A 43 -22.49 -4.39 -14.92
CA ASN A 43 -21.99 -3.80 -13.66
C ASN A 43 -22.85 -2.61 -13.19
N GLY A 44 -22.69 -2.23 -11.93
CA GLY A 44 -23.27 -1.06 -11.29
C GLY A 44 -22.19 -0.07 -10.83
N ASP A 45 -22.52 0.72 -9.81
CA ASP A 45 -21.66 1.79 -9.26
C ASP A 45 -20.38 1.28 -8.59
N GLU A 46 -20.26 -0.02 -8.32
CA GLU A 46 -19.05 -0.61 -7.75
C GLU A 46 -17.79 -0.38 -8.61
N LEU A 47 -17.94 -0.27 -9.93
CA LEU A 47 -16.85 0.08 -10.86
C LEU A 47 -16.78 1.60 -11.15
N GLY A 48 -17.62 2.38 -10.48
CA GLY A 48 -17.79 3.83 -10.59
C GLY A 48 -18.69 4.27 -11.74
N PRO A 49 -18.34 5.35 -12.47
CA PRO A 49 -19.24 5.94 -13.45
C PRO A 49 -19.37 5.14 -14.76
N ILE A 50 -18.48 4.17 -15.00
CA ILE A 50 -18.50 3.31 -16.19
C ILE A 50 -19.63 2.28 -16.10
N ARG A 51 -20.20 1.93 -17.25
CA ARG A 51 -21.10 0.78 -17.43
C ARG A 51 -20.62 -0.09 -18.58
N TYR A 52 -20.55 -1.40 -18.36
CA TYR A 52 -20.36 -2.42 -19.37
C TYR A 52 -21.74 -2.91 -19.81
N VAL A 53 -21.92 -2.99 -21.13
CA VAL A 53 -23.18 -3.42 -21.75
C VAL A 53 -22.87 -4.54 -22.72
N GLU A 54 -23.62 -5.63 -22.60
CA GLU A 54 -23.39 -6.86 -23.36
C GLU A 54 -24.68 -7.32 -24.05
N ASP A 55 -24.56 -7.77 -25.29
CA ASP A 55 -25.62 -8.47 -26.01
C ASP A 55 -25.15 -9.88 -26.42
N GLY A 56 -25.94 -10.61 -27.21
CA GLY A 56 -25.54 -11.96 -27.64
C GLY A 56 -24.37 -12.01 -28.64
N THR A 57 -23.72 -10.88 -28.94
CA THR A 57 -22.68 -10.76 -29.97
C THR A 57 -21.36 -10.21 -29.46
N ALA A 58 -21.37 -9.25 -28.53
CA ALA A 58 -20.18 -8.67 -27.90
C ALA A 58 -20.53 -7.79 -26.68
N GLY A 59 -19.50 -7.37 -25.94
CA GLY A 59 -19.57 -6.31 -24.92
C GLY A 59 -19.01 -4.97 -25.39
N ILE A 60 -19.46 -3.87 -24.79
CA ILE A 60 -18.86 -2.54 -24.94
C ILE A 60 -18.95 -1.72 -23.65
N ALA A 61 -17.89 -0.98 -23.35
CA ALA A 61 -17.85 -0.05 -22.24
C ALA A 61 -18.54 1.27 -22.59
N ILE A 62 -19.23 1.87 -21.63
CA ILE A 62 -19.95 3.13 -21.76
C ILE A 62 -19.48 4.05 -20.64
N TYR A 63 -18.93 5.20 -21.02
CA TYR A 63 -18.45 6.20 -20.08
C TYR A 63 -19.18 7.52 -20.29
N ASP A 64 -19.83 8.03 -19.24
CA ASP A 64 -20.57 9.29 -19.30
C ASP A 64 -19.87 10.38 -18.49
N LEU A 65 -19.01 11.16 -19.16
CA LEU A 65 -18.45 12.41 -18.60
C LEU A 65 -19.37 13.62 -18.80
N SER A 66 -20.51 13.46 -19.46
CA SER A 66 -21.38 14.61 -19.74
C SER A 66 -22.06 15.09 -18.45
N THR A 67 -22.31 16.39 -18.36
CA THR A 67 -23.08 16.98 -17.24
C THR A 67 -24.52 16.46 -17.12
N ASN A 68 -24.96 15.60 -18.05
CA ASN A 68 -26.32 15.12 -18.15
C ASN A 68 -26.56 13.82 -17.34
N ASN A 69 -25.52 13.13 -16.88
CA ASN A 69 -25.63 11.92 -16.04
C ASN A 69 -26.66 10.91 -16.59
N LEU A 70 -26.63 10.62 -17.89
CA LEU A 70 -27.65 9.83 -18.58
C LEU A 70 -27.63 8.34 -18.16
N LEU A 71 -26.52 7.85 -17.60
CA LEU A 71 -26.42 6.52 -17.00
C LEU A 71 -26.87 6.47 -15.54
N ASN A 72 -27.23 7.60 -14.94
CA ASN A 72 -27.66 7.63 -13.54
C ASN A 72 -28.93 6.79 -13.36
N GLY A 73 -28.85 5.81 -12.46
CA GLY A 73 -29.92 4.85 -12.20
C GLY A 73 -29.87 3.57 -13.02
N ALA A 74 -28.93 3.41 -13.97
CA ALA A 74 -28.71 2.13 -14.64
C ALA A 74 -28.08 1.12 -13.66
N GLN A 75 -28.76 -0.03 -13.52
CA GLN A 75 -28.40 -1.12 -12.61
C GLN A 75 -28.00 -2.38 -13.37
N ARG A 76 -27.29 -3.28 -12.69
CA ARG A 76 -26.99 -4.62 -13.22
C ARG A 76 -28.29 -5.32 -13.64
N GLY A 77 -28.29 -5.88 -14.84
CA GLY A 77 -29.44 -6.55 -15.44
C GLY A 77 -30.44 -5.63 -16.14
N ASP A 78 -30.22 -4.33 -16.18
CA ASP A 78 -31.03 -3.43 -17.00
C ASP A 78 -30.75 -3.65 -18.48
N SER A 79 -31.80 -3.82 -19.28
CA SER A 79 -31.71 -3.74 -20.74
C SER A 79 -31.81 -2.28 -21.15
N ILE A 80 -30.78 -1.77 -21.81
CA ILE A 80 -30.63 -0.34 -22.13
C ILE A 80 -30.31 -0.14 -23.61
N THR A 81 -30.97 0.83 -24.25
CA THR A 81 -30.54 1.37 -25.56
C THR A 81 -29.76 2.65 -25.35
N ILE A 82 -28.57 2.73 -25.92
CA ILE A 82 -27.65 3.86 -25.75
C ILE A 82 -27.20 4.36 -27.12
N THR A 83 -27.18 5.67 -27.31
CA THR A 83 -26.54 6.32 -28.47
C THR A 83 -25.36 7.16 -28.01
N GLY A 84 -24.17 6.90 -28.56
CA GLY A 84 -22.94 7.60 -28.18
C GLY A 84 -21.87 7.52 -29.28
N THR A 85 -20.70 8.09 -29.02
CA THR A 85 -19.56 8.12 -29.95
C THR A 85 -18.51 7.11 -29.54
N LEU A 86 -18.00 6.30 -30.47
CA LEU A 86 -16.90 5.38 -30.19
C LEU A 86 -15.58 6.13 -29.97
N VAL A 87 -14.88 5.79 -28.89
CA VAL A 87 -13.53 6.28 -28.59
C VAL A 87 -12.68 5.14 -28.05
N ASP A 88 -11.38 5.32 -28.11
CA ASP A 88 -10.40 4.46 -27.44
C ASP A 88 -9.82 5.27 -26.29
N TYR A 89 -9.90 4.73 -25.07
CA TYR A 89 -9.36 5.36 -23.89
C TYR A 89 -8.45 4.39 -23.14
N ASN A 90 -7.14 4.64 -23.23
CA ASN A 90 -6.10 3.76 -22.68
C ASN A 90 -6.28 2.29 -23.12
N GLY A 91 -6.54 2.08 -24.41
CA GLY A 91 -6.78 0.77 -25.02
C GLY A 91 -8.23 0.31 -24.96
N LEU A 92 -9.01 0.73 -23.96
CA LEU A 92 -10.40 0.30 -23.83
C LEU A 92 -11.28 0.94 -24.92
N LEU A 93 -11.95 0.11 -25.73
CA LEU A 93 -12.97 0.59 -26.66
C LEU A 93 -14.27 0.93 -25.91
N GLU A 94 -14.62 2.21 -25.90
CA GLU A 94 -15.77 2.72 -25.15
C GLU A 94 -16.68 3.66 -25.98
N MET A 95 -17.87 3.95 -25.46
CA MET A 95 -18.77 4.98 -25.97
C MET A 95 -18.76 6.23 -25.08
N ASN A 96 -18.29 7.37 -25.62
CA ASN A 96 -18.21 8.66 -24.95
C ASN A 96 -18.04 9.82 -25.97
N PRO A 97 -18.80 10.93 -25.89
CA PRO A 97 -19.93 11.17 -25.00
C PRO A 97 -21.18 10.40 -25.43
N ILE A 98 -22.11 10.24 -24.49
CA ILE A 98 -23.43 9.68 -24.75
C ILE A 98 -24.47 10.79 -24.96
N SER A 99 -25.41 10.53 -25.87
CA SER A 99 -26.46 11.48 -26.29
C SER A 99 -27.86 11.06 -25.85
N SER A 100 -28.08 9.76 -25.63
CA SER A 100 -29.31 9.20 -25.11
C SER A 100 -29.04 7.86 -24.41
N ALA A 101 -29.83 7.57 -23.38
CA ALA A 101 -29.86 6.29 -22.70
C ALA A 101 -31.31 6.01 -22.27
N ILE A 102 -31.85 4.85 -22.65
CA ILE A 102 -33.24 4.46 -22.36
C ILE A 102 -33.24 3.03 -21.79
N ILE A 103 -33.69 2.89 -20.54
CA ILE A 103 -33.87 1.60 -19.88
C ILE A 103 -35.24 1.01 -20.27
N HIS A 104 -35.25 -0.22 -20.75
CA HIS A 104 -36.46 -0.92 -21.23
C HIS A 104 -37.01 -1.92 -20.23
N SER A 105 -36.12 -2.63 -19.54
CA SER A 105 -36.46 -3.66 -18.56
C SER A 105 -35.32 -3.84 -17.57
N SER A 106 -35.60 -4.47 -16.44
CA SER A 106 -34.65 -4.72 -15.35
C SER A 106 -34.59 -6.21 -15.01
N SER A 107 -33.56 -6.60 -14.25
CA SER A 107 -33.37 -7.97 -13.77
C SER A 107 -33.19 -9.03 -14.87
N ASN A 108 -32.68 -8.63 -16.02
CA ASN A 108 -32.19 -9.55 -17.03
C ASN A 108 -30.87 -10.19 -16.55
N SER A 109 -30.58 -11.39 -17.03
CA SER A 109 -29.34 -12.11 -16.68
C SER A 109 -28.50 -12.36 -17.92
N ILE A 110 -27.21 -12.09 -17.81
CA ILE A 110 -26.17 -12.58 -18.73
C ILE A 110 -25.49 -13.77 -18.06
N THR A 111 -25.25 -14.83 -18.83
CA THR A 111 -24.43 -15.96 -18.37
C THR A 111 -22.97 -15.63 -18.70
N PRO A 112 -22.07 -15.60 -17.71
CA PRO A 112 -20.67 -15.32 -17.98
C PRO A 112 -20.07 -16.32 -18.98
N GLN A 113 -19.20 -15.84 -19.88
CA GLN A 113 -18.42 -16.71 -20.74
C GLN A 113 -17.30 -17.38 -19.94
N THR A 114 -17.27 -18.71 -19.90
CA THR A 114 -16.14 -19.44 -19.30
C THR A 114 -14.90 -19.32 -20.18
N VAL A 115 -13.82 -18.78 -19.63
CA VAL A 115 -12.55 -18.57 -20.31
C VAL A 115 -11.37 -18.99 -19.43
N THR A 116 -10.21 -19.19 -20.04
CA THR A 116 -8.92 -19.26 -19.32
C THR A 116 -8.22 -17.90 -19.35
N PRO A 117 -7.26 -17.62 -18.46
CA PRO A 117 -6.57 -16.33 -18.45
C PRO A 117 -5.94 -15.93 -19.80
N ILE A 118 -5.37 -16.86 -20.57
CA ILE A 118 -4.78 -16.54 -21.89
C ILE A 118 -5.81 -16.19 -22.97
N GLN A 119 -7.09 -16.51 -22.75
CA GLN A 119 -8.18 -16.18 -23.67
C GLN A 119 -8.70 -14.76 -23.48
N ILE A 120 -8.32 -14.09 -22.39
CA ILE A 120 -8.70 -12.70 -22.13
C ILE A 120 -7.98 -11.79 -23.11
N GLY A 121 -8.74 -10.98 -23.84
CA GLY A 121 -8.20 -10.05 -24.82
C GLY A 121 -9.30 -9.29 -25.56
N GLU A 122 -8.97 -8.71 -26.72
CA GLU A 122 -9.93 -7.97 -27.56
C GLU A 122 -11.26 -8.69 -27.82
N ASN A 123 -11.23 -10.00 -27.95
CA ASN A 123 -12.43 -10.79 -28.24
C ASN A 123 -13.37 -10.91 -27.04
N THR A 124 -12.87 -10.74 -25.81
CA THR A 124 -13.65 -10.79 -24.58
C THR A 124 -13.82 -9.40 -23.96
N GLU A 125 -13.25 -8.37 -24.58
CA GLU A 125 -13.24 -7.02 -24.05
C GLU A 125 -14.69 -6.53 -23.83
N SER A 126 -14.94 -6.03 -22.62
CA SER A 126 -16.23 -5.56 -22.12
C SER A 126 -17.30 -6.63 -21.88
N GLU A 127 -16.96 -7.92 -21.94
CA GLU A 127 -17.87 -9.03 -21.66
C GLU A 127 -17.72 -9.55 -20.22
N LEU A 128 -18.81 -10.10 -19.69
CA LEU A 128 -18.82 -10.81 -18.42
C LEU A 128 -18.23 -12.21 -18.61
N ILE A 129 -17.14 -12.49 -17.90
CA ILE A 129 -16.40 -13.75 -18.00
C ILE A 129 -16.36 -14.51 -16.67
N GLN A 130 -16.13 -15.81 -16.75
CA GLN A 130 -15.88 -16.69 -15.61
C GLN A 130 -14.57 -17.45 -15.83
N ILE A 131 -13.76 -17.53 -14.77
CA ILE A 131 -12.53 -18.32 -14.72
C ILE A 131 -12.63 -19.24 -13.52
N ASP A 132 -12.50 -20.54 -13.75
CA ASP A 132 -12.55 -21.54 -12.69
C ASP A 132 -11.14 -21.81 -12.11
N ASN A 133 -11.10 -22.27 -10.87
CA ASN A 133 -9.87 -22.65 -10.15
C ASN A 133 -8.83 -21.52 -10.08
N VAL A 134 -9.29 -20.29 -9.85
CA VAL A 134 -8.44 -19.13 -9.58
C VAL A 134 -7.83 -19.27 -8.19
N ILE A 135 -6.50 -19.17 -8.12
CA ILE A 135 -5.73 -19.11 -6.88
C ILE A 135 -4.99 -17.78 -6.87
N PHE A 136 -5.37 -16.87 -5.97
CA PHE A 136 -4.66 -15.59 -5.81
C PHE A 136 -3.27 -15.82 -5.24
N ASN A 137 -2.28 -15.13 -5.79
CA ASN A 137 -0.89 -15.25 -5.33
C ASN A 137 -0.77 -14.85 -3.86
N ASN A 138 -1.43 -13.74 -3.49
CA ASN A 138 -1.45 -13.18 -2.15
C ASN A 138 -2.64 -13.67 -1.29
N GLY A 139 -3.06 -14.93 -1.47
CA GLY A 139 -4.12 -15.56 -0.68
C GLY A 139 -3.87 -15.41 0.82
N GLY A 140 -4.89 -14.95 1.57
CA GLY A 140 -4.78 -14.66 3.00
C GLY A 140 -4.39 -13.21 3.32
N GLY A 141 -3.97 -12.44 2.33
CA GLY A 141 -3.89 -10.98 2.41
C GLY A 141 -5.27 -10.32 2.36
N LEU A 142 -5.29 -8.99 2.29
CA LEU A 142 -6.51 -8.21 2.03
C LEU A 142 -6.47 -7.66 0.62
N PHE A 143 -7.60 -7.60 -0.07
CA PHE A 143 -7.69 -6.89 -1.34
C PHE A 143 -7.42 -5.39 -1.10
N THR A 144 -6.35 -4.87 -1.67
CA THR A 144 -6.00 -3.45 -1.69
C THR A 144 -6.50 -2.79 -2.97
N VAL A 145 -6.47 -1.45 -3.02
CA VAL A 145 -6.67 -0.73 -4.28
C VAL A 145 -5.46 -0.98 -5.18
N GLY A 146 -5.71 -1.47 -6.40
CA GLY A 146 -4.67 -1.80 -7.36
C GLY A 146 -4.91 -3.15 -8.02
N THR A 147 -3.83 -3.70 -8.58
CA THR A 147 -3.83 -4.95 -9.31
C THR A 147 -3.51 -6.12 -8.37
N HIS A 148 -4.23 -7.22 -8.53
CA HIS A 148 -3.97 -8.47 -7.79
C HIS A 148 -3.78 -9.62 -8.78
N ASP A 149 -2.64 -10.28 -8.68
CA ASP A 149 -2.28 -11.40 -9.53
C ASP A 149 -2.86 -12.73 -9.02
N PHE A 150 -3.18 -13.60 -9.96
CA PHE A 150 -3.63 -14.95 -9.68
C PHE A 150 -3.13 -15.95 -10.73
N GLN A 151 -3.19 -17.23 -10.39
CA GLN A 151 -2.96 -18.34 -11.29
C GLN A 151 -4.26 -19.13 -11.49
N SER A 152 -4.50 -19.61 -12.70
CA SER A 152 -5.51 -20.63 -12.99
C SER A 152 -4.98 -21.59 -14.03
N ASN A 153 -4.93 -22.88 -13.69
CA ASN A 153 -4.46 -23.95 -14.57
C ASN A 153 -3.07 -23.72 -15.21
N GLY A 154 -2.18 -23.02 -14.51
CA GLY A 154 -0.83 -22.69 -14.99
C GLY A 154 -0.75 -21.44 -15.88
N GLU A 155 -1.84 -20.69 -16.01
CA GLU A 155 -1.89 -19.40 -16.69
C GLU A 155 -2.05 -18.27 -15.65
N ALA A 156 -1.30 -17.18 -15.85
CA ALA A 156 -1.40 -16.00 -15.01
C ALA A 156 -2.55 -15.10 -15.46
N GLY A 157 -3.25 -14.50 -14.51
CA GLY A 157 -4.25 -13.47 -14.74
C GLY A 157 -4.19 -12.38 -13.67
N LYS A 158 -4.88 -11.27 -13.91
CA LYS A 158 -4.89 -10.12 -13.01
C LYS A 158 -6.30 -9.59 -12.82
N ILE A 159 -6.67 -9.29 -11.59
CA ILE A 159 -7.85 -8.46 -11.31
C ILE A 159 -7.41 -7.02 -11.00
N TYR A 160 -8.31 -6.07 -11.15
CA TYR A 160 -8.11 -4.70 -10.67
C TYR A 160 -9.23 -4.26 -9.73
N ILE A 161 -8.82 -3.70 -8.59
CA ILE A 161 -9.69 -3.17 -7.55
C ILE A 161 -9.49 -1.66 -7.48
N ARG A 162 -10.53 -0.90 -7.83
CA ARG A 162 -10.50 0.57 -7.75
C ARG A 162 -10.67 1.09 -6.32
N THR A 163 -10.39 2.38 -6.12
CA THR A 163 -10.74 3.09 -4.89
C THR A 163 -12.26 3.03 -4.63
N GLY A 164 -12.63 2.69 -3.39
CA GLY A 164 -14.03 2.58 -2.95
C GLY A 164 -14.73 1.28 -3.37
N HIS A 165 -14.00 0.33 -3.97
CA HIS A 165 -14.58 -0.95 -4.40
C HIS A 165 -15.04 -1.81 -3.20
N PRO A 166 -16.17 -2.55 -3.29
CA PRO A 166 -16.69 -3.37 -2.19
C PRO A 166 -15.75 -4.48 -1.70
N LEU A 167 -14.85 -4.97 -2.56
CA LEU A 167 -13.83 -5.95 -2.18
C LEU A 167 -12.66 -5.33 -1.41
N ALA A 168 -12.43 -4.01 -1.48
CA ALA A 168 -11.31 -3.39 -0.80
C ALA A 168 -11.38 -3.67 0.72
N ASN A 169 -10.26 -4.08 1.30
CA ASN A 169 -10.10 -4.53 2.68
C ASN A 169 -10.81 -5.85 3.06
N SER A 170 -11.32 -6.61 2.09
CA SER A 170 -11.81 -7.97 2.33
C SER A 170 -10.69 -9.01 2.16
N LEU A 171 -10.83 -10.16 2.82
CA LEU A 171 -9.84 -11.25 2.79
C LEU A 171 -9.74 -11.83 1.38
N ILE A 172 -8.51 -11.94 0.85
CA ILE A 172 -8.24 -12.66 -0.38
C ILE A 172 -8.35 -14.17 -0.08
N PRO A 173 -9.19 -14.93 -0.81
CA PRO A 173 -9.31 -16.36 -0.60
C PRO A 173 -7.98 -17.10 -0.73
N MET A 174 -7.73 -18.05 0.17
CA MET A 174 -6.53 -18.90 0.16
C MET A 174 -6.73 -20.22 -0.60
N SER A 175 -7.99 -20.58 -0.88
CA SER A 175 -8.35 -21.78 -1.62
C SER A 175 -8.84 -21.42 -3.02
N PRO A 176 -8.81 -22.35 -3.99
CA PRO A 176 -9.29 -22.09 -5.33
C PRO A 176 -10.74 -21.59 -5.34
N VAL A 177 -10.99 -20.57 -6.16
CA VAL A 177 -12.31 -19.97 -6.36
C VAL A 177 -12.72 -20.00 -7.83
N THR A 178 -14.02 -19.95 -8.09
CA THR A 178 -14.56 -19.47 -9.36
C THR A 178 -14.62 -17.94 -9.30
N LEU A 179 -13.93 -17.30 -10.24
CA LEU A 179 -13.90 -15.86 -10.40
C LEU A 179 -14.83 -15.45 -11.54
N VAL A 180 -15.72 -14.50 -11.28
CA VAL A 180 -16.53 -13.83 -12.30
C VAL A 180 -16.11 -12.36 -12.37
N GLY A 181 -16.16 -11.75 -13.54
CA GLY A 181 -15.85 -10.33 -13.66
C GLY A 181 -15.90 -9.85 -15.10
N LEU A 182 -15.72 -8.54 -15.29
CA LEU A 182 -15.71 -7.94 -16.62
C LEU A 182 -14.29 -7.98 -17.17
N SER A 183 -14.13 -8.51 -18.38
CA SER A 183 -12.86 -8.43 -19.09
C SER A 183 -12.68 -6.99 -19.61
N SER A 184 -11.63 -6.30 -19.16
CA SER A 184 -11.33 -4.91 -19.48
C SER A 184 -9.88 -4.76 -19.94
N GLN A 185 -9.54 -3.62 -20.50
CA GLN A 185 -8.17 -3.24 -20.83
C GLN A 185 -7.78 -1.93 -20.14
N TYR A 186 -6.52 -1.77 -19.79
CA TYR A 186 -5.91 -0.50 -19.43
C TYR A 186 -4.43 -0.51 -19.82
N THR A 187 -4.09 0.24 -20.86
CA THR A 187 -2.72 0.33 -21.37
C THR A 187 -2.44 1.70 -22.00
N PHE A 188 -1.17 2.06 -22.03
CA PHE A 188 -0.66 3.22 -22.79
C PHE A 188 0.11 2.77 -24.05
N SER A 189 0.21 1.46 -24.29
CA SER A 189 0.87 0.88 -25.46
C SER A 189 0.08 1.15 -26.74
N VAL A 190 0.79 1.41 -27.84
CA VAL A 190 0.20 1.58 -29.17
C VAL A 190 0.94 0.70 -30.16
N PRO A 191 0.31 -0.34 -30.77
CA PRO A 191 -1.10 -0.73 -30.58
C PRO A 191 -1.38 -1.29 -29.17
N ALA A 192 -2.61 -1.12 -28.68
CA ALA A 192 -3.07 -1.64 -27.40
C ALA A 192 -3.28 -3.15 -27.48
N ASN A 193 -2.21 -3.92 -27.26
CA ASN A 193 -2.21 -5.38 -27.36
C ASN A 193 -1.84 -6.08 -26.04
N ASP A 194 -1.86 -5.31 -24.95
CA ASP A 194 -1.52 -5.71 -23.59
C ASP A 194 -2.49 -5.06 -22.58
N GLY A 195 -2.22 -5.23 -21.28
CA GLY A 195 -2.98 -4.53 -20.22
C GLY A 195 -4.40 -5.04 -19.98
N TYR A 196 -4.73 -6.25 -20.43
CA TYR A 196 -6.01 -6.87 -20.10
C TYR A 196 -6.08 -7.27 -18.62
N GLN A 197 -7.25 -7.07 -18.03
CA GLN A 197 -7.53 -7.26 -16.61
C GLN A 197 -8.98 -7.66 -16.40
N ILE A 198 -9.26 -8.32 -15.28
CA ILE A 198 -10.63 -8.64 -14.87
C ILE A 198 -11.07 -7.63 -13.82
N LEU A 199 -12.31 -7.16 -13.92
CA LEU A 199 -12.96 -6.31 -12.93
C LEU A 199 -14.06 -7.11 -12.22
N PRO A 200 -13.78 -7.76 -11.08
CA PRO A 200 -14.83 -8.32 -10.24
C PRO A 200 -15.73 -7.19 -9.76
N ARG A 201 -17.01 -7.47 -9.56
CA ARG A 201 -17.97 -6.45 -9.17
C ARG A 201 -18.13 -6.39 -7.65
N ASP A 202 -18.19 -7.55 -6.99
CA ASP A 202 -18.29 -7.62 -5.53
C ASP A 202 -17.89 -9.02 -5.03
N SER A 203 -18.09 -9.31 -3.74
CA SER A 203 -17.79 -10.61 -3.13
C SER A 203 -18.53 -11.79 -3.75
N ALA A 204 -19.68 -11.58 -4.41
CA ALA A 204 -20.41 -12.67 -5.06
C ALA A 204 -19.72 -13.15 -6.34
N ASP A 205 -18.77 -12.37 -6.86
CA ASP A 205 -17.94 -12.72 -8.02
C ASP A 205 -16.69 -13.53 -7.65
N VAL A 206 -16.43 -13.73 -6.35
CA VAL A 206 -15.29 -14.52 -5.86
C VAL A 206 -15.84 -15.70 -5.05
N GLN A 207 -16.17 -16.79 -5.75
CA GLN A 207 -16.94 -17.90 -5.19
C GLN A 207 -16.03 -19.07 -4.80
N PRO A 208 -15.94 -19.44 -3.52
CA PRO A 208 -15.18 -20.62 -3.12
C PRO A 208 -15.75 -21.91 -3.73
N ASN A 209 -14.85 -22.83 -4.09
CA ASN A 209 -15.24 -24.13 -4.67
C ASN A 209 -15.69 -25.16 -3.60
N GLY A 210 -15.37 -24.93 -2.32
CA GLY A 210 -15.71 -25.79 -1.18
C GLY A 210 -16.69 -25.13 -0.21
N ASN A 211 -17.31 -25.92 0.66
CA ASN A 211 -18.17 -25.42 1.74
C ASN A 211 -17.36 -24.99 2.97
N LEU A 212 -16.24 -25.67 3.25
CA LEU A 212 -15.31 -25.28 4.31
C LEU A 212 -14.38 -24.19 3.79
N LEU A 213 -14.35 -23.06 4.49
CA LEU A 213 -13.52 -21.90 4.12
C LEU A 213 -12.51 -21.61 5.22
N ILE A 214 -11.29 -21.22 4.84
CA ILE A 214 -10.39 -20.50 5.74
C ILE A 214 -10.83 -19.04 5.77
N THR A 215 -11.14 -18.53 6.96
CA THR A 215 -11.77 -17.22 7.18
C THR A 215 -10.82 -16.16 7.75
N SER A 216 -9.54 -16.49 7.89
CA SER A 216 -8.49 -15.53 8.28
C SER A 216 -7.17 -15.87 7.61
N ALA A 217 -6.26 -14.89 7.55
CA ALA A 217 -4.85 -15.13 7.28
C ALA A 217 -4.26 -16.17 8.25
N ILE A 218 -3.18 -16.84 7.83
CA ILE A 218 -2.35 -17.64 8.74
C ILE A 218 -1.39 -16.69 9.47
N SER A 219 -1.57 -16.53 10.78
CA SER A 219 -0.75 -15.64 11.60
C SER A 219 0.35 -16.41 12.34
N GLN A 220 1.60 -15.95 12.22
CA GLN A 220 2.72 -16.44 13.02
C GLN A 220 2.80 -15.70 14.36
N SER A 221 3.13 -16.40 15.45
CA SER A 221 3.38 -15.81 16.76
C SER A 221 4.34 -16.67 17.60
N ASN A 222 4.69 -16.22 18.80
CA ASN A 222 5.55 -16.96 19.74
C ASN A 222 6.88 -17.45 19.11
N ILE A 223 7.47 -16.61 18.25
CA ILE A 223 8.70 -16.95 17.52
C ILE A 223 9.85 -17.11 18.51
N SER A 224 10.52 -18.26 18.43
CA SER A 224 11.70 -18.61 19.22
C SER A 224 12.75 -19.24 18.32
N THR A 225 13.92 -19.56 18.90
CA THR A 225 15.01 -20.24 18.19
C THR A 225 14.69 -21.69 17.83
N ILE A 226 13.64 -22.27 18.41
CA ILE A 226 13.30 -23.69 18.23
C ILE A 226 11.86 -23.91 17.76
N GLY A 227 11.13 -22.85 17.40
CA GLY A 227 9.71 -22.98 17.15
C GLY A 227 8.95 -21.67 17.04
N PHE A 228 7.69 -21.77 16.64
CA PHE A 228 6.70 -20.70 16.59
C PHE A 228 5.30 -21.33 16.49
N ASP A 229 4.27 -20.50 16.70
CA ASP A 229 2.87 -20.89 16.54
C ASP A 229 2.31 -20.35 15.22
N LEU A 230 1.47 -21.14 14.56
CA LEU A 230 0.61 -20.68 13.48
C LEU A 230 -0.85 -20.77 13.92
N SER A 231 -1.63 -19.72 13.65
CA SER A 231 -3.07 -19.69 13.96
C SER A 231 -3.90 -19.23 12.77
N TRP A 232 -5.12 -19.77 12.65
CA TRP A 232 -6.10 -19.42 11.62
C TRP A 232 -7.53 -19.78 12.06
N SER A 233 -8.51 -19.34 11.29
CA SER A 233 -9.92 -19.65 11.52
C SER A 233 -10.60 -20.26 10.29
N THR A 234 -11.66 -21.03 10.53
CA THR A 234 -12.48 -21.64 9.49
C THR A 234 -13.98 -21.38 9.70
N SER A 235 -14.76 -21.53 8.63
CA SER A 235 -16.23 -21.32 8.63
C SER A 235 -16.98 -22.31 9.52
N ASP A 236 -16.44 -23.52 9.68
CA ASP A 236 -17.06 -24.65 10.38
C ASP A 236 -16.02 -25.39 11.21
N ASN A 237 -16.45 -26.15 12.21
CA ASN A 237 -15.51 -26.97 12.97
C ASN A 237 -14.77 -27.94 12.03
N ALA A 238 -13.45 -27.95 12.12
CA ALA A 238 -12.58 -28.75 11.27
C ALA A 238 -11.31 -29.19 12.03
N THR A 239 -10.51 -30.06 11.42
CA THR A 239 -9.20 -30.46 11.94
C THR A 239 -8.17 -29.32 11.86
N THR A 240 -7.12 -29.41 12.68
CA THR A 240 -5.98 -28.48 12.66
C THR A 240 -4.75 -29.21 12.14
N GLU A 241 -4.34 -28.93 10.91
CA GLU A 241 -3.26 -29.66 10.24
C GLU A 241 -2.37 -28.73 9.42
N CYS A 242 -1.07 -29.05 9.33
CA CYS A 242 -0.17 -28.40 8.37
C CYS A 242 0.88 -29.37 7.83
N TYR A 243 1.20 -29.25 6.54
CA TYR A 243 2.41 -29.79 5.95
C TYR A 243 3.53 -28.76 6.04
N TYR A 244 4.76 -29.19 6.34
CA TYR A 244 5.89 -28.28 6.48
C TYR A 244 7.23 -28.90 6.06
N GLY A 245 8.17 -28.04 5.67
CA GLY A 245 9.53 -28.41 5.31
C GLY A 245 10.42 -27.20 5.05
N THR A 246 11.70 -27.43 4.77
CA THR A 246 12.67 -26.38 4.42
C THR A 246 12.87 -26.26 2.90
N ASN A 247 12.04 -26.93 2.10
CA ASN A 247 12.03 -26.84 0.64
C ASN A 247 10.62 -26.44 0.19
N PRO A 248 10.45 -25.35 -0.58
CA PRO A 248 9.13 -24.83 -0.97
C PRO A 248 8.34 -25.81 -1.84
N THR A 249 9.01 -26.71 -2.55
CA THR A 249 8.39 -27.67 -3.49
C THR A 249 8.17 -29.06 -2.89
N ASN A 250 8.60 -29.29 -1.65
CA ASN A 250 8.51 -30.60 -1.00
C ASN A 250 8.33 -30.48 0.53
N LEU A 251 7.07 -30.44 0.95
CA LEU A 251 6.67 -30.39 2.36
C LEU A 251 6.56 -31.81 2.94
N SER A 252 7.69 -32.37 3.37
CA SER A 252 7.80 -33.78 3.76
C SER A 252 7.32 -34.11 5.18
N ASN A 253 7.06 -33.10 6.03
CA ASN A 253 6.58 -33.31 7.39
C ASN A 253 5.10 -32.94 7.50
N HIS A 254 4.40 -33.58 8.43
CA HIS A 254 2.98 -33.34 8.73
C HIS A 254 2.79 -33.17 10.23
N SER A 255 2.10 -32.11 10.62
CA SER A 255 1.70 -31.84 11.99
C SER A 255 0.18 -31.79 12.07
N THR A 256 -0.39 -32.45 13.08
CA THR A 256 -1.84 -32.55 13.28
C THR A 256 -2.17 -32.47 14.76
N LEU A 257 -3.25 -31.76 15.08
CA LEU A 257 -3.86 -31.79 16.40
C LEU A 257 -5.20 -32.53 16.32
N GLY A 258 -5.48 -33.39 17.30
CA GLY A 258 -6.75 -34.14 17.38
C GLY A 258 -7.96 -33.31 17.80
N ASN A 259 -7.94 -31.99 17.60
CA ASN A 259 -9.04 -31.08 17.90
C ASN A 259 -9.97 -30.91 16.68
N TYR A 260 -11.22 -30.52 16.95
CA TYR A 260 -12.23 -30.24 15.94
C TYR A 260 -12.94 -28.93 16.28
N VAL A 261 -12.44 -27.83 15.72
CA VAL A 261 -12.70 -26.45 16.15
C VAL A 261 -12.73 -25.51 14.95
N THR A 262 -13.27 -24.30 15.11
CA THR A 262 -13.20 -23.23 14.10
C THR A 262 -11.98 -22.32 14.25
N ASN A 263 -11.36 -22.27 15.44
CA ASN A 263 -10.15 -21.48 15.71
C ASN A 263 -9.00 -22.44 15.95
N HIS A 264 -8.02 -22.38 15.07
CA HIS A 264 -6.90 -23.30 14.99
C HIS A 264 -5.64 -22.60 15.49
N THR A 265 -4.87 -23.30 16.31
CA THR A 265 -3.51 -22.91 16.68
C THR A 265 -2.67 -24.18 16.73
N ILE A 266 -1.56 -24.19 16.00
CA ILE A 266 -0.59 -25.28 16.02
C ILE A 266 0.79 -24.74 16.39
N ASN A 267 1.43 -25.43 17.32
CA ASN A 267 2.73 -25.06 17.84
C ASN A 267 3.80 -25.96 17.21
N PHE A 268 4.75 -25.35 16.51
CA PHE A 268 5.92 -26.05 15.98
C PHE A 268 7.05 -25.94 16.98
N ASN A 269 7.58 -27.09 17.42
CA ASN A 269 8.73 -27.18 18.32
C ASN A 269 9.85 -28.01 17.68
N ASN A 270 11.05 -27.93 18.25
CA ASN A 270 12.23 -28.66 17.79
C ASN A 270 12.64 -28.29 16.35
N LEU A 271 12.33 -27.06 15.94
CA LEU A 271 12.86 -26.47 14.71
C LEU A 271 14.31 -26.01 14.93
N SER A 272 15.01 -25.75 13.83
CA SER A 272 16.37 -25.21 13.84
C SER A 272 16.34 -23.68 13.95
N PRO A 273 17.27 -23.03 14.66
CA PRO A 273 17.39 -21.56 14.67
C PRO A 273 17.70 -20.98 13.29
N ALA A 274 17.27 -19.74 13.04
CA ALA A 274 17.50 -19.02 11.78
C ALA A 274 17.24 -19.87 10.52
N THR A 275 16.15 -20.64 10.53
CA THR A 275 15.82 -21.57 9.45
C THR A 275 14.45 -21.25 8.87
N VAL A 276 14.40 -21.13 7.54
CA VAL A 276 13.17 -20.90 6.78
C VAL A 276 12.39 -22.21 6.68
N TYR A 277 11.10 -22.13 6.99
CA TYR A 277 10.13 -23.20 6.87
C TYR A 277 9.00 -22.74 5.96
N TYR A 278 8.73 -23.55 4.94
CA TYR A 278 7.57 -23.45 4.07
C TYR A 278 6.46 -24.29 4.66
N ILE A 279 5.28 -23.72 4.84
CA ILE A 279 4.18 -24.38 5.56
C ILE A 279 2.87 -24.16 4.82
N GLN A 280 2.16 -25.26 4.55
CA GLN A 280 0.79 -25.25 4.07
C GLN A 280 -0.13 -25.77 5.17
N CYS A 281 -0.98 -24.91 5.71
CA CYS A 281 -1.99 -25.31 6.68
C CYS A 281 -3.28 -25.69 5.97
N PHE A 282 -4.02 -26.61 6.57
CA PHE A 282 -5.29 -27.07 6.04
C PHE A 282 -6.19 -27.58 7.16
N SER A 283 -7.47 -27.63 6.85
CA SER A 283 -8.51 -28.05 7.76
C SER A 283 -9.49 -28.96 7.04
N VAL A 284 -9.88 -30.06 7.69
CA VAL A 284 -10.79 -31.07 7.15
C VAL A 284 -12.09 -31.08 7.94
N SER A 285 -13.22 -31.00 7.25
CA SER A 285 -14.57 -31.14 7.82
C SER A 285 -15.37 -32.18 7.01
N GLY A 286 -15.52 -33.38 7.56
CA GLY A 286 -16.16 -34.50 6.86
C GLY A 286 -15.39 -34.94 5.62
N ILE A 287 -15.90 -34.62 4.43
CA ILE A 287 -15.27 -34.91 3.12
C ILE A 287 -14.63 -33.68 2.47
N ASP A 288 -14.79 -32.51 3.09
CA ASP A 288 -14.34 -31.23 2.55
C ASP A 288 -13.03 -30.80 3.21
N THR A 289 -12.16 -30.17 2.43
CA THR A 289 -10.83 -29.74 2.88
C THR A 289 -10.53 -28.33 2.36
N ALA A 290 -10.19 -27.43 3.27
CA ALA A 290 -9.73 -26.09 2.94
C ALA A 290 -8.21 -26.01 3.10
N PHE A 291 -7.51 -25.60 2.05
CA PHE A 291 -6.05 -25.42 2.04
C PHE A 291 -5.69 -23.94 2.06
N SER A 292 -4.61 -23.61 2.78
CA SER A 292 -3.92 -22.33 2.64
C SER A 292 -2.96 -22.35 1.45
N ASN A 293 -2.48 -21.18 1.04
CA ASN A 293 -1.24 -21.04 0.28
C ASN A 293 -0.05 -21.60 1.11
N ILE A 294 1.06 -21.91 0.46
CA ILE A 294 2.31 -22.22 1.16
C ILE A 294 2.89 -20.90 1.68
N GLY A 295 2.90 -20.69 2.99
CA GLY A 295 3.51 -19.53 3.62
C GLY A 295 5.00 -19.75 3.92
N VAL A 296 5.76 -18.65 4.02
CA VAL A 296 7.19 -18.65 4.34
C VAL A 296 7.40 -18.09 5.75
N TYR A 297 7.96 -18.90 6.64
CA TYR A 297 8.13 -18.58 8.06
C TYR A 297 9.58 -18.83 8.48
N ILE A 298 10.06 -18.10 9.49
CA ILE A 298 11.41 -18.28 10.00
C ILE A 298 11.43 -18.32 11.52
N THR A 299 12.35 -19.12 12.07
CA THR A 299 12.67 -19.13 13.51
C THR A 299 13.63 -18.00 13.86
N SER A 300 13.66 -17.57 15.13
CA SER A 300 14.65 -16.61 15.61
C SER A 300 16.07 -17.16 15.49
N SER A 301 17.03 -16.25 15.37
CA SER A 301 18.45 -16.58 15.40
C SER A 301 19.01 -16.58 16.83
N ASN A 302 20.27 -17.00 16.96
CA ASN A 302 21.05 -16.80 18.20
C ASN A 302 21.90 -15.52 18.16
N SER A 303 21.63 -14.61 17.22
CA SER A 303 22.36 -13.35 17.08
C SER A 303 22.13 -12.40 18.27
N SER A 304 22.98 -11.39 18.39
CA SER A 304 22.88 -10.42 19.49
C SER A 304 21.70 -9.45 19.36
N GLY A 305 21.09 -9.36 18.17
CA GLY A 305 19.93 -8.49 17.91
C GLY A 305 20.23 -7.00 18.08
N LYS A 306 21.47 -6.57 17.88
CA LYS A 306 21.83 -5.15 17.99
C LYS A 306 21.20 -4.36 16.86
N ILE A 307 20.44 -3.33 17.21
CA ILE A 307 19.83 -2.37 16.27
C ILE A 307 20.47 -1.01 16.48
N ARG A 308 20.95 -0.39 15.39
CA ARG A 308 21.71 0.87 15.43
C ARG A 308 21.26 1.84 14.35
N PRO A 309 20.35 2.76 14.66
CA PRO A 309 20.01 3.88 13.81
C PRO A 309 21.09 4.96 13.86
N TYR A 310 21.33 5.61 12.71
CA TYR A 310 22.27 6.71 12.54
C TYR A 310 21.64 7.82 11.69
N PHE A 311 21.96 9.07 12.05
CA PHE A 311 21.54 10.28 11.34
C PHE A 311 22.77 11.08 10.90
N ASN A 312 22.70 11.74 9.75
CA ASN A 312 23.81 12.57 9.22
C ASN A 312 23.69 14.05 9.61
N HIS A 313 22.63 14.41 10.35
CA HIS A 313 22.38 15.76 10.84
C HIS A 313 22.19 15.76 12.35
N SER A 314 22.34 16.94 12.96
CA SER A 314 22.10 17.11 14.40
C SER A 314 20.71 16.64 14.82
N VAL A 315 20.61 16.14 16.05
CA VAL A 315 19.38 15.61 16.67
C VAL A 315 19.14 16.34 18.00
N ASP A 316 17.92 16.28 18.52
CA ASP A 316 17.56 16.88 19.80
C ASP A 316 17.46 15.81 20.90
N THR A 317 18.59 15.58 21.56
CA THR A 317 18.68 14.60 22.67
C THR A 317 17.91 15.01 23.93
N SER A 318 17.32 16.22 24.00
CA SER A 318 16.45 16.58 25.13
C SER A 318 15.15 15.78 25.17
N PHE A 319 14.77 15.15 24.06
CA PHE A 319 13.65 14.22 23.95
C PHE A 319 14.03 12.76 24.27
N SER A 320 15.29 12.48 24.61
CA SER A 320 15.73 11.11 24.93
C SER A 320 15.09 10.57 26.20
N THR A 321 14.67 9.30 26.16
CA THR A 321 14.18 8.54 27.31
C THR A 321 15.23 7.62 27.94
N GLY A 322 16.48 7.65 27.46
CA GLY A 322 17.58 6.89 28.05
C GLY A 322 18.72 6.54 27.07
N VAL A 323 18.42 6.48 25.77
CA VAL A 323 19.42 6.26 24.72
C VAL A 323 19.41 7.45 23.77
N ASN A 324 20.56 8.11 23.63
CA ASN A 324 20.69 9.26 22.73
C ASN A 324 20.83 8.78 21.28
N ALA A 325 20.12 9.46 20.38
CA ALA A 325 20.24 9.27 18.94
C ALA A 325 21.66 9.60 18.47
N GLN A 326 22.20 8.77 17.56
CA GLN A 326 23.55 8.93 17.04
C GLN A 326 23.54 9.80 15.78
N ASN A 327 23.96 11.05 15.92
CA ASN A 327 24.35 11.88 14.79
C ASN A 327 25.83 11.65 14.46
N ILE A 328 26.08 11.10 13.28
CA ILE A 328 27.43 10.83 12.76
C ILE A 328 27.83 11.80 11.64
N THR A 329 27.14 12.94 11.52
CA THR A 329 27.46 14.05 10.62
C THR A 329 27.81 13.57 9.20
N THR A 330 29.00 13.86 8.69
CA THR A 330 29.45 13.50 7.35
C THR A 330 30.16 12.14 7.29
N TYR A 331 29.98 11.27 8.29
CA TYR A 331 30.66 9.96 8.41
C TYR A 331 29.78 8.76 8.03
N PHE A 332 28.73 8.97 7.25
CA PHE A 332 27.91 7.87 6.72
C PHE A 332 28.73 6.88 5.91
N ASN A 333 29.56 7.37 4.97
CA ASN A 333 30.42 6.50 4.17
C ASN A 333 31.46 5.73 5.00
N ASP A 334 32.06 6.37 6.01
CA ASP A 334 33.00 5.73 6.95
C ASP A 334 32.29 4.65 7.78
N THR A 335 31.08 4.93 8.24
CA THR A 335 30.27 3.95 9.00
C THR A 335 29.89 2.77 8.13
N ILE A 336 29.43 3.00 6.89
CA ILE A 336 29.14 1.93 5.92
C ILE A 336 30.39 1.09 5.66
N LYS A 337 31.54 1.74 5.42
CA LYS A 337 32.83 1.06 5.27
C LYS A 337 33.16 0.20 6.49
N ALA A 338 32.99 0.71 7.71
CA ALA A 338 33.31 -0.01 8.93
C ALA A 338 32.51 -1.33 9.06
N TYR A 339 31.23 -1.35 8.66
CA TYR A 339 30.44 -2.58 8.62
C TYR A 339 30.84 -3.51 7.47
N MET A 340 31.15 -2.98 6.27
CA MET A 340 31.70 -3.79 5.17
C MET A 340 33.05 -4.43 5.53
N ASP A 341 33.87 -3.74 6.33
CA ASP A 341 35.14 -4.25 6.81
C ASP A 341 34.99 -5.42 7.81
N LEU A 342 33.79 -5.62 8.37
CA LEU A 342 33.49 -6.82 9.16
C LEU A 342 33.34 -8.07 8.30
N ALA A 343 33.01 -7.95 7.00
CA ALA A 343 32.73 -9.11 6.14
C ALA A 343 33.92 -10.07 6.06
N GLN A 344 33.66 -11.35 6.35
CA GLN A 344 34.66 -12.42 6.30
C GLN A 344 34.42 -13.42 5.17
N ASN A 345 33.17 -13.61 4.74
CA ASN A 345 32.78 -14.63 3.76
C ASN A 345 31.95 -14.05 2.62
N THR A 346 30.90 -13.28 2.93
CA THR A 346 29.98 -12.73 1.92
C THR A 346 29.66 -11.26 2.18
N LEU A 347 29.49 -10.51 1.09
CA LEU A 347 29.00 -9.14 1.07
C LEU A 347 28.09 -8.95 -0.15
N ASP A 348 26.79 -8.92 0.11
CA ASP A 348 25.78 -8.64 -0.92
C ASP A 348 25.32 -7.19 -0.80
N ILE A 349 25.24 -6.49 -1.93
CA ILE A 349 24.98 -5.05 -1.98
C ILE A 349 23.87 -4.77 -2.98
N CYS A 350 22.83 -4.05 -2.55
CA CYS A 350 21.71 -3.65 -3.38
C CYS A 350 21.43 -2.15 -3.15
N VAL A 351 21.93 -1.28 -4.04
CA VAL A 351 21.87 0.17 -3.87
C VAL A 351 21.57 0.88 -5.20
N TYR A 352 20.48 1.64 -5.23
CA TYR A 352 19.99 2.41 -6.38
C TYR A 352 21.07 3.25 -7.07
N ASN A 353 21.66 4.21 -6.36
CA ASN A 353 22.61 5.16 -6.91
C ASN A 353 23.80 5.37 -5.97
N ALA A 354 25.01 5.13 -6.49
CA ALA A 354 26.25 5.20 -5.74
C ALA A 354 27.37 5.94 -6.48
N SER A 355 28.05 6.87 -5.80
CA SER A 355 29.17 7.64 -6.38
C SER A 355 30.34 7.89 -5.41
N ASP A 356 30.32 7.30 -4.21
CA ASP A 356 31.33 7.55 -3.19
C ASP A 356 32.57 6.64 -3.30
N ALA A 357 33.75 7.26 -3.41
CA ALA A 357 35.01 6.53 -3.58
C ALA A 357 35.45 5.76 -2.32
N THR A 358 35.08 6.21 -1.11
CA THR A 358 35.42 5.49 0.12
C THR A 358 34.65 4.18 0.22
N ILE A 359 33.38 4.19 -0.16
CA ILE A 359 32.58 2.96 -0.22
C ILE A 359 33.10 2.03 -1.32
N ALA A 360 33.46 2.54 -2.51
CA ALA A 360 34.08 1.73 -3.56
C ALA A 360 35.37 1.04 -3.08
N SER A 361 36.21 1.77 -2.34
CA SER A 361 37.41 1.20 -1.71
C SER A 361 37.05 0.10 -0.73
N ALA A 362 36.02 0.27 0.11
CA ALA A 362 35.61 -0.75 1.08
C ALA A 362 35.16 -2.05 0.39
N ILE A 363 34.44 -1.93 -0.72
CA ILE A 363 34.00 -3.08 -1.53
C ILE A 363 35.21 -3.81 -2.12
N ASN A 364 36.15 -3.07 -2.72
CA ASN A 364 37.40 -3.64 -3.24
C ASN A 364 38.26 -4.26 -2.14
N ASP A 365 38.33 -3.64 -0.96
CA ASP A 365 39.06 -4.18 0.20
C ASP A 365 38.46 -5.52 0.63
N ALA A 366 37.12 -5.63 0.69
CA ALA A 366 36.44 -6.88 0.99
C ALA A 366 36.77 -7.96 -0.05
N HIS A 367 36.66 -7.64 -1.34
CA HIS A 367 37.03 -8.55 -2.42
C HIS A 367 38.49 -9.02 -2.32
N ASN A 368 39.42 -8.10 -2.06
CA ASN A 368 40.85 -8.40 -1.90
C ASN A 368 41.15 -9.28 -0.68
N ARG A 369 40.31 -9.23 0.37
CA ARG A 369 40.38 -10.15 1.51
C ARG A 369 39.84 -11.55 1.19
N GLY A 370 39.27 -11.76 0.01
CA GLY A 370 38.68 -13.03 -0.42
C GLY A 370 37.19 -13.18 -0.08
N VAL A 371 36.52 -12.09 0.32
CA VAL A 371 35.06 -12.07 0.53
C VAL A 371 34.37 -12.21 -0.83
N GLN A 372 33.34 -13.06 -0.91
CA GLN A 372 32.45 -13.09 -2.07
C GLN A 372 31.61 -11.80 -2.07
N VAL A 373 31.87 -10.93 -3.04
CA VAL A 373 31.14 -9.68 -3.21
C VAL A 373 30.17 -9.81 -4.37
N ARG A 374 28.91 -9.43 -4.18
CA ARG A 374 27.89 -9.35 -5.23
C ARG A 374 27.18 -7.99 -5.18
N TYR A 375 26.90 -7.41 -6.33
CA TYR A 375 26.26 -6.09 -6.40
C TYR A 375 25.05 -6.10 -7.35
N ILE A 376 23.94 -5.54 -6.90
CA ILE A 376 22.76 -5.24 -7.72
C ILE A 376 22.61 -3.73 -7.81
N ALA A 377 22.58 -3.22 -9.03
CA ALA A 377 22.51 -1.81 -9.38
C ALA A 377 21.26 -1.51 -10.22
N ASP A 378 20.85 -0.25 -10.22
CA ASP A 378 19.83 0.25 -11.14
C ASP A 378 20.48 0.75 -12.44
N ASP A 379 19.82 0.54 -13.58
CA ASP A 379 20.32 0.98 -14.89
C ASP A 379 19.91 2.41 -15.27
N ASP A 380 18.95 3.01 -14.56
CA ASP A 380 18.49 4.40 -14.72
C ASP A 380 19.25 5.40 -13.81
N ALA A 381 20.20 4.90 -13.01
CA ALA A 381 21.07 5.71 -12.15
C ALA A 381 22.52 5.77 -12.67
N SER A 382 23.21 6.89 -12.38
CA SER A 382 24.58 7.12 -12.90
C SER A 382 25.64 6.19 -12.34
N ASN A 383 25.48 5.76 -11.08
CA ASN A 383 26.30 4.72 -10.44
C ASN A 383 27.81 4.88 -10.65
N LEU A 384 28.30 6.13 -10.58
CA LEU A 384 29.65 6.52 -11.01
C LEU A 384 30.77 5.69 -10.36
N MET A 385 30.59 5.24 -9.11
CA MET A 385 31.61 4.49 -8.41
C MET A 385 31.79 3.05 -8.89
N LEU A 386 30.80 2.48 -9.60
CA LEU A 386 30.87 1.08 -10.04
C LEU A 386 32.02 0.83 -11.03
N SER A 387 32.38 1.84 -11.83
CA SER A 387 33.54 1.79 -12.74
C SER A 387 34.89 1.67 -12.02
N SER A 388 34.94 1.94 -10.71
CA SER A 388 36.15 1.85 -9.87
C SER A 388 36.25 0.53 -9.09
N LEU A 389 35.26 -0.36 -9.23
CA LEU A 389 35.31 -1.68 -8.61
C LEU A 389 36.29 -2.60 -9.35
N ASP A 390 36.83 -3.58 -8.65
CA ASP A 390 37.60 -4.66 -9.28
C ASP A 390 36.71 -5.33 -10.36
N PRO A 391 37.21 -5.52 -11.59
CA PRO A 391 36.41 -6.06 -12.69
C PRO A 391 35.92 -7.50 -12.46
N ASN A 392 36.46 -8.21 -11.46
CA ASN A 392 35.98 -9.53 -11.07
C ASN A 392 34.82 -9.50 -10.07
N ILE A 393 34.39 -8.32 -9.61
CA ILE A 393 33.20 -8.16 -8.78
C ILE A 393 31.98 -8.16 -9.70
N PRO A 394 31.11 -9.18 -9.64
CA PRO A 394 29.94 -9.27 -10.51
C PRO A 394 28.87 -8.23 -10.12
N ILE A 395 28.33 -7.55 -11.14
CA ILE A 395 27.27 -6.55 -11.00
C ILE A 395 26.09 -6.94 -11.88
N VAL A 396 24.91 -7.15 -11.28
CA VAL A 396 23.63 -7.26 -12.00
C VAL A 396 22.99 -5.89 -12.06
N TYR A 397 22.48 -5.50 -13.21
CA TYR A 397 21.66 -4.31 -13.37
C TYR A 397 20.21 -4.71 -13.55
N ARG A 398 19.28 -3.98 -12.91
CA ARG A 398 17.86 -4.06 -13.27
C ARG A 398 17.70 -3.74 -14.76
N THR A 399 16.74 -4.38 -15.42
CA THR A 399 16.48 -4.18 -16.85
C THR A 399 15.51 -3.02 -17.08
N SER A 400 15.88 -2.07 -17.94
CA SER A 400 15.05 -0.92 -18.35
C SER A 400 13.71 -1.24 -19.01
N SER A 401 13.45 -2.49 -19.41
CA SER A 401 12.13 -2.87 -19.95
C SER A 401 11.03 -2.96 -18.88
N THR A 402 11.39 -3.02 -17.60
CA THR A 402 10.45 -3.20 -16.49
C THR A 402 10.14 -1.84 -15.87
N ALA A 403 8.87 -1.42 -15.86
CA ALA A 403 8.46 -0.17 -15.21
C ALA A 403 8.91 -0.11 -13.75
N GLY A 404 9.41 1.05 -13.30
CA GLY A 404 9.99 1.25 -11.97
C GLY A 404 11.51 1.14 -11.94
N ILE A 405 12.08 1.22 -10.74
CA ILE A 405 13.54 1.23 -10.51
C ILE A 405 13.92 0.28 -9.35
N MET A 406 15.15 -0.22 -9.35
CA MET A 406 15.74 -0.92 -8.21
C MET A 406 16.12 0.13 -7.17
N HIS A 407 15.18 0.41 -6.28
CA HIS A 407 15.29 1.52 -5.32
C HIS A 407 15.68 1.02 -3.93
N ASN A 408 16.23 -0.18 -3.81
CA ASN A 408 16.79 -0.69 -2.57
C ASN A 408 18.07 0.05 -2.14
N LYS A 409 18.35 0.02 -0.82
CA LYS A 409 19.57 0.55 -0.17
C LYS A 409 19.96 -0.35 1.00
N PHE A 410 20.27 -1.60 0.69
CA PHE A 410 20.68 -2.55 1.71
C PHE A 410 22.00 -3.23 1.40
N ILE A 411 22.66 -3.70 2.45
CA ILE A 411 23.78 -4.63 2.36
C ILE A 411 23.51 -5.81 3.27
N ILE A 412 24.10 -6.95 2.94
CA ILE A 412 24.10 -8.15 3.77
C ILE A 412 25.54 -8.57 3.98
N VAL A 413 26.03 -8.41 5.20
CA VAL A 413 27.35 -8.88 5.62
C VAL A 413 27.18 -10.27 6.22
N ASP A 414 27.90 -11.28 5.71
CA ASP A 414 27.97 -12.64 6.27
C ASP A 414 26.61 -13.22 6.68
N ALA A 415 25.66 -13.36 5.74
CA ALA A 415 24.28 -13.79 6.00
C ALA A 415 24.14 -15.10 6.81
N GLY A 416 25.11 -16.01 6.66
CA GLY A 416 25.14 -17.29 7.38
C GLY A 416 25.76 -17.23 8.80
N SER A 417 26.17 -16.06 9.29
CA SER A 417 26.94 -15.94 10.54
C SER A 417 26.11 -15.43 11.72
N VAL A 418 25.86 -16.30 12.70
CA VAL A 418 25.20 -15.93 13.98
C VAL A 418 25.77 -14.64 14.58
N ASN A 419 27.10 -14.45 14.54
CA ASN A 419 27.78 -13.36 15.23
C ASN A 419 28.11 -12.16 14.34
N ASN A 420 28.03 -12.30 13.01
CA ASN A 420 28.49 -11.27 12.08
C ASN A 420 27.49 -10.97 10.94
N SER A 421 26.31 -11.57 10.95
CA SER A 421 25.22 -11.16 10.06
C SER A 421 24.79 -9.74 10.38
N TRP A 422 25.08 -8.80 9.47
CA TRP A 422 24.64 -7.41 9.57
C TRP A 422 23.88 -7.01 8.32
N ILE A 423 22.74 -6.35 8.54
CA ILE A 423 21.91 -5.74 7.51
C ILE A 423 22.07 -4.23 7.64
N LEU A 424 22.36 -3.55 6.53
CA LEU A 424 22.10 -2.11 6.41
C LEU A 424 20.74 -1.92 5.75
N SER A 425 19.94 -0.98 6.21
CA SER A 425 18.83 -0.39 5.46
C SER A 425 18.73 1.12 5.74
N GLY A 426 17.71 1.78 5.22
CA GLY A 426 17.41 3.19 5.43
C GLY A 426 17.08 3.91 4.12
N SER A 427 17.07 5.24 4.18
CA SER A 427 16.64 6.10 3.07
C SER A 427 17.76 6.47 2.09
N THR A 428 18.99 6.09 2.38
CA THR A 428 20.18 6.83 1.90
C THR A 428 20.81 6.22 0.65
N ASN A 429 20.71 6.91 -0.49
CA ASN A 429 21.59 6.63 -1.62
C ASN A 429 23.05 6.95 -1.27
N TRP A 430 24.00 6.35 -1.99
CA TRP A 430 25.44 6.55 -1.75
C TRP A 430 26.04 7.62 -2.67
N THR A 431 25.26 8.65 -2.99
CA THR A 431 25.72 9.78 -3.81
C THR A 431 26.48 10.79 -2.97
N ASN A 432 27.65 11.19 -3.48
CA ASN A 432 28.56 12.14 -2.85
C ASN A 432 28.61 13.46 -3.67
N PRO A 433 28.38 14.64 -3.06
CA PRO A 433 28.13 14.86 -1.64
C PRO A 433 26.65 14.81 -1.23
N SER A 434 25.70 14.67 -2.18
CA SER A 434 24.28 14.92 -1.93
C SER A 434 23.67 14.04 -0.83
N ASN A 435 23.37 12.77 -1.10
CA ASN A 435 22.58 11.99 -0.16
C ASN A 435 23.37 11.53 1.07
N LEU A 436 24.68 11.31 0.95
CA LEU A 436 25.51 10.87 2.08
C LEU A 436 25.78 11.98 3.10
N PHE A 437 25.93 13.23 2.66
CA PHE A 437 26.43 14.31 3.53
C PHE A 437 25.48 15.49 3.65
N ASN A 438 24.82 15.88 2.56
CA ASN A 438 24.08 17.13 2.51
C ASN A 438 22.59 16.93 2.82
N ASP A 439 21.94 15.95 2.19
CA ASP A 439 20.51 15.69 2.37
C ASP A 439 20.24 15.00 3.71
N TYR A 440 19.11 15.29 4.34
CA TYR A 440 18.72 14.70 5.61
C TYR A 440 18.31 13.24 5.38
N ASN A 441 19.06 12.32 6.00
CA ASN A 441 18.96 10.90 5.73
C ASN A 441 19.20 10.07 7.00
N ASN A 442 18.79 8.80 6.94
CA ASN A 442 19.05 7.84 8.00
C ASN A 442 19.62 6.52 7.46
N LEU A 443 20.41 5.87 8.31
CA LEU A 443 20.88 4.50 8.14
C LEU A 443 20.46 3.69 9.36
N ILE A 444 20.15 2.41 9.17
CA ILE A 444 19.92 1.49 10.28
C ILE A 444 20.70 0.20 10.04
N PHE A 445 21.50 -0.19 11.04
CA PHE A 445 22.20 -1.46 11.04
C PHE A 445 21.58 -2.43 12.04
N ILE A 446 21.27 -3.65 11.59
CA ILE A 446 20.67 -4.70 12.43
C ILE A 446 21.55 -5.94 12.38
N GLN A 447 21.96 -6.44 13.55
CA GLN A 447 22.74 -7.67 13.68
C GLN A 447 21.83 -8.85 13.96
N ASP A 448 21.37 -9.52 12.90
CA ASP A 448 20.52 -10.70 13.03
C ASP A 448 20.66 -11.64 11.83
N GLN A 449 20.87 -12.92 12.09
CA GLN A 449 21.02 -13.94 11.05
C GLN A 449 19.69 -14.27 10.36
N SER A 450 18.57 -14.31 11.09
CA SER A 450 17.27 -14.64 10.49
C SER A 450 16.84 -13.54 9.52
N LEU A 451 17.00 -12.28 9.92
CA LEU A 451 16.74 -11.12 9.06
C LEU A 451 17.68 -11.11 7.85
N ALA A 452 18.96 -11.45 8.03
CA ALA A 452 19.92 -11.49 6.93
C ALA A 452 19.54 -12.55 5.89
N ILE A 453 19.08 -13.73 6.35
CA ILE A 453 18.56 -14.79 5.46
C ILE A 453 17.35 -14.31 4.66
N ALA A 454 16.43 -13.54 5.25
CA ALA A 454 15.28 -13.00 4.54
C ALA A 454 15.69 -11.97 3.47
N TYR A 455 16.60 -11.05 3.78
CA TYR A 455 17.19 -10.17 2.77
C TYR A 455 17.96 -10.94 1.69
N THR A 456 18.58 -12.08 2.03
CA THR A 456 19.23 -12.94 1.03
C THR A 456 18.21 -13.56 0.09
N LEU A 457 17.02 -13.99 0.55
CA LEU A 457 15.98 -14.52 -0.33
C LEU A 457 15.56 -13.50 -1.40
N GLU A 458 15.27 -12.26 -0.98
CA GLU A 458 14.97 -11.14 -1.89
C GLU A 458 16.15 -10.86 -2.83
N PHE A 459 17.39 -10.87 -2.31
CA PHE A 459 18.58 -10.63 -3.13
C PHE A 459 18.73 -11.71 -4.20
N GLU A 460 18.54 -12.99 -3.88
CA GLU A 460 18.68 -14.09 -4.84
C GLU A 460 17.66 -14.03 -5.98
N GLU A 461 16.45 -13.53 -5.72
CA GLU A 461 15.44 -13.33 -6.76
C GLU A 461 15.88 -12.30 -7.81
N MET A 462 16.38 -11.14 -7.35
CA MET A 462 16.94 -10.12 -8.23
C MET A 462 18.29 -10.54 -8.83
N TRP A 463 19.08 -11.37 -8.14
CA TRP A 463 20.38 -11.85 -8.61
C TRP A 463 20.23 -12.88 -9.73
N GLY A 464 19.26 -13.79 -9.61
CA GLY A 464 19.05 -14.90 -10.53
C GLY A 464 20.31 -15.76 -10.68
N SER A 465 20.72 -16.03 -11.93
CA SER A 465 21.95 -16.76 -12.23
C SER A 465 23.19 -15.84 -12.36
N GLY A 466 23.07 -14.59 -11.93
CA GLY A 466 24.11 -13.57 -11.99
C GLY A 466 24.24 -12.89 -13.38
N PRO A 467 25.22 -12.00 -13.55
CA PRO A 467 25.24 -11.07 -14.68
C PRO A 467 25.58 -11.71 -16.04
N SER A 468 26.24 -12.87 -16.04
CA SER A 468 26.69 -13.55 -17.26
C SER A 468 25.64 -14.41 -17.94
N THR A 469 24.62 -14.84 -17.20
CA THR A 469 23.57 -15.75 -17.69
C THR A 469 22.17 -15.15 -17.56
N GLY A 470 22.02 -14.06 -16.80
CA GLY A 470 20.75 -13.35 -16.61
C GLY A 470 19.81 -14.08 -15.66
N GLY A 471 18.52 -13.74 -15.74
CA GLY A 471 17.46 -14.40 -14.97
C GLY A 471 17.15 -13.78 -13.61
N GLY A 472 17.69 -12.60 -13.30
CA GLY A 472 17.21 -11.80 -12.18
C GLY A 472 15.79 -11.30 -12.43
N VAL A 473 14.94 -11.37 -11.42
CA VAL A 473 13.53 -10.96 -11.46
C VAL A 473 13.37 -9.66 -10.66
N PHE A 474 12.69 -8.68 -11.24
CA PHE A 474 12.56 -7.33 -10.67
C PHE A 474 11.12 -6.81 -10.82
N GLY A 475 10.76 -5.84 -9.99
CA GLY A 475 9.47 -5.18 -10.00
C GLY A 475 8.33 -6.16 -9.77
N TYR A 476 7.21 -5.95 -10.46
CA TYR A 476 5.98 -6.74 -10.29
C TYR A 476 6.11 -8.21 -10.73
N ASN A 477 7.23 -8.61 -11.32
CA ASN A 477 7.46 -10.00 -11.70
C ASN A 477 8.00 -10.85 -10.55
N LYS A 478 8.42 -10.21 -9.44
CA LYS A 478 8.87 -10.94 -8.25
C LYS A 478 7.69 -11.68 -7.58
N GLU A 479 8.01 -12.54 -6.64
CA GLU A 479 7.04 -13.23 -5.79
C GLU A 479 7.18 -12.81 -4.32
N ASP A 480 6.07 -12.79 -3.58
CA ASP A 480 6.09 -12.66 -2.12
C ASP A 480 6.59 -13.99 -1.48
N ASN A 481 7.91 -14.13 -1.39
CA ASN A 481 8.58 -15.38 -1.03
C ASN A 481 9.47 -15.27 0.22
N THR A 482 9.35 -14.17 0.98
CA THR A 482 10.19 -13.89 2.15
C THR A 482 9.40 -14.02 3.46
N PRO A 483 10.02 -14.42 4.58
CA PRO A 483 9.38 -14.29 5.88
C PRO A 483 9.16 -12.80 6.23
N HIS A 484 8.01 -12.46 6.80
CA HIS A 484 7.71 -11.08 7.18
C HIS A 484 7.80 -10.76 8.65
N LEU A 485 7.81 -11.75 9.55
CA LEU A 485 7.78 -11.52 11.00
C LEU A 485 8.99 -12.16 11.67
N PHE A 486 9.69 -11.37 12.49
CA PHE A 486 10.94 -11.75 13.13
C PHE A 486 10.89 -11.40 14.60
N ASN A 487 11.47 -12.28 15.44
CA ASN A 487 11.85 -11.93 16.80
C ASN A 487 13.38 -11.84 16.87
N VAL A 488 13.87 -10.60 16.90
CA VAL A 488 15.30 -10.23 16.95
C VAL A 488 15.66 -9.91 18.40
N ASN A 489 16.09 -10.93 19.15
CA ASN A 489 16.47 -10.84 20.56
C ASN A 489 15.41 -10.15 21.45
N GLY A 490 14.14 -10.49 21.26
CA GLY A 490 13.01 -9.95 22.00
C GLY A 490 12.32 -8.75 21.32
N VAL A 491 12.89 -8.21 20.25
CA VAL A 491 12.27 -7.14 19.44
C VAL A 491 11.52 -7.75 18.27
N GLU A 492 10.23 -7.45 18.16
CA GLU A 492 9.44 -7.82 16.98
C GLU A 492 9.78 -6.87 15.82
N ILE A 493 10.13 -7.45 14.67
CA ILE A 493 10.43 -6.71 13.44
C ILE A 493 9.60 -7.30 12.31
N GLU A 494 9.01 -6.42 11.50
CA GLU A 494 8.37 -6.77 10.24
C GLU A 494 9.24 -6.31 9.05
N LEU A 495 9.27 -7.09 7.97
CA LEU A 495 10.01 -6.81 6.73
C LEU A 495 9.13 -7.04 5.51
N TYR A 496 9.11 -6.05 4.61
CA TYR A 496 8.34 -6.09 3.37
C TYR A 496 9.15 -5.54 2.20
N PHE A 497 9.03 -6.20 1.05
CA PHE A 497 9.62 -5.80 -0.22
C PHE A 497 8.52 -5.43 -1.23
N SER A 498 8.60 -4.22 -1.78
CA SER A 498 7.71 -3.84 -2.88
C SER A 498 8.28 -4.36 -4.20
N PRO A 499 7.43 -4.56 -5.22
CA PRO A 499 5.97 -4.34 -5.23
C PRO A 499 5.10 -5.54 -4.82
N THR A 500 5.71 -6.64 -4.38
CA THR A 500 5.01 -7.93 -4.19
C THR A 500 4.29 -8.05 -2.86
N ASP A 501 4.83 -7.44 -1.81
CA ASP A 501 4.41 -7.72 -0.43
C ASP A 501 3.26 -6.81 0.05
N GLN A 502 2.66 -6.05 -0.87
CA GLN A 502 1.58 -5.09 -0.62
C GLN A 502 1.91 -4.08 0.48
N THR A 503 3.10 -3.46 0.39
CA THR A 503 3.68 -2.59 1.42
C THR A 503 2.73 -1.47 1.87
N THR A 504 1.93 -0.92 0.95
CA THR A 504 0.89 0.09 1.26
C THR A 504 -0.08 -0.40 2.33
N ALA A 505 -0.56 -1.64 2.25
CA ALA A 505 -1.45 -2.21 3.27
C ALA A 505 -0.77 -2.33 4.64
N LYS A 506 0.54 -2.61 4.64
CA LYS A 506 1.34 -2.72 5.87
C LYS A 506 1.56 -1.35 6.51
N ILE A 507 1.78 -0.31 5.69
CA ILE A 507 1.83 1.08 6.15
C ILE A 507 0.48 1.52 6.74
N ILE A 508 -0.64 1.20 6.08
CA ILE A 508 -1.98 1.50 6.60
C ILE A 508 -2.21 0.78 7.93
N LYS A 509 -1.85 -0.51 8.04
CA LYS A 509 -1.94 -1.27 9.30
C LYS A 509 -1.09 -0.65 10.41
N PHE A 510 0.10 -0.14 10.10
CA PHE A 510 0.93 0.61 11.05
C PHE A 510 0.19 1.86 11.57
N ILE A 511 -0.42 2.64 10.67
CA ILE A 511 -1.21 3.83 11.02
C ILE A 511 -2.43 3.46 11.87
N ASP A 512 -3.18 2.43 11.48
CA ASP A 512 -4.39 1.98 12.17
C ASP A 512 -4.09 1.54 13.62
N ASN A 513 -2.89 1.01 13.87
CA ASN A 513 -2.42 0.56 15.18
C ASN A 513 -1.87 1.69 16.08
N VAL A 514 -1.81 2.94 15.61
CA VAL A 514 -1.40 4.08 16.45
C VAL A 514 -2.42 4.28 17.58
N ASP A 515 -1.99 4.35 18.83
CA ASP A 515 -2.91 4.56 19.95
C ASP A 515 -3.10 6.06 20.26
N TYR A 516 -2.02 6.87 20.21
CA TYR A 516 -2.05 8.25 20.67
C TYR A 516 -1.29 9.23 19.79
N THR A 517 -0.07 8.90 19.35
CA THR A 517 0.76 9.85 18.60
C THR A 517 1.42 9.20 17.41
N MET A 518 1.40 9.89 16.27
CA MET A 518 2.21 9.52 15.12
C MET A 518 3.01 10.71 14.59
N GLU A 519 4.29 10.50 14.33
CA GLU A 519 5.16 11.43 13.65
C GLU A 519 5.66 10.81 12.33
N PHE A 520 5.61 11.54 11.22
CA PHE A 520 6.16 11.04 9.95
C PHE A 520 7.09 12.04 9.27
N GLY A 521 8.15 11.53 8.65
CA GLY A 521 9.13 12.31 7.89
C GLY A 521 9.36 11.69 6.52
N LEU A 522 8.88 12.37 5.47
CA LEU A 522 8.82 11.81 4.12
C LEU A 522 9.37 12.76 3.05
N LEU A 523 10.20 12.21 2.16
CA LEU A 523 10.56 12.88 0.92
C LEU A 523 9.32 13.11 0.03
N SER A 524 8.55 12.05 -0.22
CA SER A 524 7.44 12.04 -1.17
C SER A 524 6.27 11.23 -0.63
N PHE A 525 5.08 11.81 -0.69
CA PHE A 525 3.83 11.20 -0.24
C PHE A 525 2.70 11.58 -1.22
N THR A 526 2.32 10.62 -2.07
CA THR A 526 1.34 10.76 -3.16
C THR A 526 0.34 9.61 -3.25
N LYS A 527 0.35 8.71 -2.27
CA LYS A 527 -0.56 7.56 -2.22
C LYS A 527 -1.80 7.89 -1.40
N ASN A 528 -2.92 8.11 -2.07
CA ASN A 528 -4.16 8.60 -1.46
C ASN A 528 -4.73 7.71 -0.35
N ASP A 529 -4.66 6.37 -0.46
CA ASP A 529 -5.20 5.48 0.58
C ASP A 529 -4.40 5.54 1.89
N ILE A 530 -3.08 5.76 1.82
CA ILE A 530 -2.27 6.09 2.99
C ILE A 530 -2.66 7.48 3.52
N GLY A 531 -2.90 8.47 2.64
CA GLY A 531 -3.39 9.79 3.01
C GLY A 531 -4.72 9.74 3.78
N ASP A 532 -5.68 8.97 3.26
CA ASP A 532 -6.98 8.71 3.89
C ASP A 532 -6.82 8.01 5.25
N ALA A 533 -5.92 7.03 5.36
CA ALA A 533 -5.63 6.38 6.64
C ALA A 533 -5.11 7.38 7.67
N VAL A 534 -4.18 8.27 7.30
CA VAL A 534 -3.69 9.35 8.18
C VAL A 534 -4.83 10.28 8.61
N VAL A 535 -5.66 10.73 7.68
CA VAL A 535 -6.80 11.62 7.97
C VAL A 535 -7.82 10.94 8.89
N ASN A 536 -8.17 9.69 8.61
CA ASN A 536 -9.11 8.93 9.42
C ASN A 536 -8.57 8.72 10.84
N LYS A 537 -7.28 8.41 10.95
CA LYS A 537 -6.62 8.18 12.23
C LYS A 537 -6.50 9.44 13.08
N GLU A 538 -6.15 10.59 12.47
CA GLU A 538 -6.18 11.90 13.14
C GLU A 538 -7.59 12.28 13.63
N ALA A 539 -8.64 11.82 12.96
CA ALA A 539 -10.02 12.10 13.37
C ALA A 539 -10.47 11.30 14.61
N GLU A 540 -9.73 10.27 15.01
CA GLU A 540 -10.01 9.47 16.21
C GLU A 540 -9.77 10.27 17.50
N PHE A 541 -10.58 9.98 18.53
CA PHE A 541 -10.45 10.70 19.79
C PHE A 541 -9.16 10.32 20.52
N GLY A 542 -8.31 11.32 20.77
CA GLY A 542 -7.09 11.14 21.57
C GLY A 542 -5.83 10.86 20.75
N VAL A 543 -5.97 10.73 19.42
CA VAL A 543 -4.85 10.60 18.49
C VAL A 543 -4.39 11.99 18.03
N ASN A 544 -3.08 12.17 17.85
CA ASN A 544 -2.47 13.37 17.29
C ASN A 544 -1.33 13.02 16.34
N ILE A 545 -1.45 13.45 15.09
CA ILE A 545 -0.51 13.16 14.01
C ILE A 545 0.22 14.44 13.58
N ARG A 546 1.53 14.33 13.42
CA ARG A 546 2.42 15.39 12.90
C ARG A 546 3.29 14.87 11.77
N GLY A 547 3.55 15.71 10.76
CA GLY A 547 4.27 15.29 9.56
C GLY A 547 5.24 16.33 8.99
N ILE A 548 6.37 15.89 8.43
CA ILE A 548 7.28 16.71 7.64
C ILE A 548 7.33 16.15 6.22
N MET A 549 7.10 17.01 5.22
CA MET A 549 7.13 16.64 3.81
C MET A 549 8.07 17.54 2.99
N GLU A 550 8.94 16.95 2.17
CA GLU A 550 9.78 17.69 1.22
C GLU A 550 9.02 18.04 -0.06
N GLN A 551 8.43 17.07 -0.75
CA GLN A 551 7.78 17.26 -2.04
C GLN A 551 6.29 17.63 -1.88
N GLU A 552 6.01 18.82 -1.37
CA GLU A 552 4.63 19.28 -1.13
C GLU A 552 3.87 19.67 -2.42
N ASN A 553 4.59 20.14 -3.44
CA ASN A 553 4.00 20.78 -4.64
C ASN A 553 4.08 19.90 -5.90
N ILE A 554 4.27 18.59 -5.75
CA ILE A 554 4.25 17.65 -6.88
C ILE A 554 2.81 17.23 -7.19
N ASN A 555 2.58 16.79 -8.44
CA ASN A 555 1.27 16.29 -8.83
C ASN A 555 0.87 15.08 -7.95
N GLY A 556 -0.32 15.14 -7.37
CA GLY A 556 -0.83 14.11 -6.47
C GLY A 556 -0.24 14.13 -5.06
N SER A 557 0.47 15.20 -4.64
CA SER A 557 0.95 15.30 -3.25
C SER A 557 -0.21 15.33 -2.24
N GLU A 558 -0.06 14.59 -1.14
CA GLU A 558 -1.03 14.53 -0.05
C GLU A 558 -0.96 15.75 0.89
N PHE A 559 0.01 16.64 0.72
CA PHE A 559 0.26 17.76 1.65
C PHE A 559 -0.97 18.63 1.91
N ASP A 560 -1.61 19.13 0.85
CA ASP A 560 -2.80 19.98 0.95
C ASP A 560 -4.00 19.18 1.49
N ASN A 561 -4.14 17.92 1.10
CA ASN A 561 -5.23 17.06 1.59
C ASN A 561 -5.14 16.88 3.11
N LEU A 562 -3.95 16.58 3.63
CA LEU A 562 -3.69 16.41 5.06
C LEU A 562 -3.97 17.69 5.84
N ILE A 563 -3.46 18.84 5.38
CA ILE A 563 -3.68 20.13 6.04
C ILE A 563 -5.16 20.53 6.04
N ASN A 564 -5.84 20.36 4.90
CA ASN A 564 -7.26 20.70 4.77
C ASN A 564 -8.16 19.84 5.68
N ASN A 565 -7.71 18.62 6.01
CA ASN A 565 -8.38 17.72 6.95
C ASN A 565 -7.89 17.83 8.40
N GLY A 566 -6.99 18.79 8.70
CA GLY A 566 -6.61 19.14 10.07
C GLY A 566 -5.34 18.49 10.61
N VAL A 567 -4.67 17.66 9.80
CA VAL A 567 -3.38 17.04 10.18
C VAL A 567 -2.30 18.12 10.24
N ASN A 568 -1.46 18.09 11.28
CA ASN A 568 -0.40 19.07 11.47
C ASN A 568 0.84 18.72 10.64
N VAL A 569 0.91 19.23 9.41
CA VAL A 569 2.03 18.95 8.48
C VAL A 569 2.85 20.21 8.22
N LYS A 570 4.18 20.09 8.29
CA LYS A 570 5.15 21.12 7.95
C LYS A 570 5.85 20.81 6.64
N SER A 571 6.00 21.85 5.84
CA SER A 571 6.84 21.81 4.65
C SER A 571 8.31 21.87 5.02
N HIS A 572 9.13 21.04 4.36
CA HIS A 572 10.57 21.22 4.28
C HIS A 572 10.99 21.86 2.94
N THR A 573 10.05 22.08 2.00
CA THR A 573 10.35 22.70 0.70
C THR A 573 11.06 24.04 0.88
N GLY A 574 12.20 24.21 0.19
CA GLY A 574 12.96 25.47 0.20
C GLY A 574 13.93 25.61 1.38
N VAL A 575 14.01 24.62 2.27
CA VAL A 575 15.15 24.48 3.19
C VAL A 575 16.37 23.99 2.40
N THR A 576 17.57 24.34 2.87
CA THR A 576 18.80 23.92 2.20
C THR A 576 18.99 22.41 2.34
N HIS A 577 19.21 21.74 1.19
CA HIS A 577 19.29 20.27 1.02
C HIS A 577 17.95 19.56 1.22
N GLN A 578 17.80 18.38 0.61
CA GLN A 578 16.52 17.68 0.60
C GLN A 578 16.28 16.94 1.91
N PHE A 579 15.03 16.97 2.39
CA PHE A 579 14.60 16.05 3.43
C PHE A 579 14.28 14.68 2.82
N HIS A 580 15.28 13.80 2.81
CA HIS A 580 15.28 12.54 2.06
C HIS A 580 14.89 11.33 2.92
N HIS A 581 14.48 11.55 4.18
CA HIS A 581 13.95 10.51 5.04
C HIS A 581 12.72 9.80 4.44
N LYS A 582 12.53 8.55 4.87
CA LYS A 582 11.25 7.83 4.81
C LYS A 582 11.08 7.10 6.14
N TYR A 583 10.34 7.72 7.07
CA TYR A 583 9.98 7.06 8.31
C TYR A 583 8.63 7.52 8.86
N ALA A 584 8.03 6.69 9.69
CA ALA A 584 6.94 7.05 10.60
C ALA A 584 7.19 6.45 11.98
N ILE A 585 6.73 7.11 13.04
CA ILE A 585 6.98 6.77 14.44
C ILE A 585 5.63 6.73 15.13
N ALA A 586 5.31 5.65 15.81
CA ALA A 586 4.11 5.50 16.62
C ALA A 586 4.48 5.49 18.10
N ASP A 587 3.75 6.28 18.90
CA ASP A 587 3.68 6.20 20.36
C ASP A 587 5.03 6.20 21.12
N ALA A 588 6.09 6.78 20.55
CA ALA A 588 7.48 6.68 21.01
C ALA A 588 7.73 6.93 22.51
N ASN A 589 6.88 7.72 23.16
CA ASN A 589 7.00 8.09 24.59
C ASN A 589 5.76 7.72 25.41
N ILE A 590 4.92 6.81 24.94
CA ILE A 590 3.66 6.46 25.60
C ILE A 590 3.79 5.10 26.31
N ASN A 591 3.77 5.14 27.64
CA ASN A 591 3.78 3.92 28.45
C ASN A 591 2.48 3.11 28.25
N GLY A 592 2.62 1.83 27.93
CA GLY A 592 1.48 0.91 27.77
C GLY A 592 0.85 0.92 26.37
N ALA A 593 1.37 1.71 25.43
CA ALA A 593 1.11 1.57 23.99
C ALA A 593 2.07 0.53 23.38
N ASN A 594 2.07 0.42 22.04
CA ASN A 594 3.07 -0.33 21.27
C ASN A 594 4.00 0.60 20.46
N PRO A 595 5.01 1.24 21.09
CA PRO A 595 5.91 2.13 20.39
C PRO A 595 6.66 1.44 19.26
N SER A 596 6.62 2.03 18.07
CA SER A 596 7.22 1.44 16.88
C SER A 596 7.73 2.48 15.89
N VAL A 597 8.62 2.07 14.99
CA VAL A 597 9.09 2.88 13.88
C VAL A 597 9.00 2.11 12.57
N LEU A 598 8.51 2.77 11.53
CA LEU A 598 8.57 2.34 10.14
C LEU A 598 9.70 3.09 9.45
N THR A 599 10.58 2.40 8.72
CA THR A 599 11.60 3.04 7.85
C THR A 599 12.03 2.15 6.69
N GLY A 600 12.78 2.70 5.74
CA GLY A 600 13.29 1.96 4.59
C GLY A 600 13.55 2.89 3.40
N SER A 601 13.45 2.31 2.21
CA SER A 601 13.65 3.05 0.95
C SER A 601 12.34 3.56 0.32
N HIS A 602 11.21 2.99 0.75
CA HIS A 602 9.88 3.18 0.16
C HIS A 602 9.31 4.59 0.34
N ASN A 603 9.15 5.32 -0.77
CA ASN A 603 8.33 6.54 -0.78
C ASN A 603 6.84 6.16 -0.71
N TRP A 604 6.00 6.93 -0.03
CA TRP A 604 4.56 6.63 0.04
C TRP A 604 3.84 7.03 -1.25
N SER A 605 4.06 6.26 -2.32
CA SER A 605 3.67 6.58 -3.70
C SER A 605 3.21 5.33 -4.46
N ALA A 606 2.39 5.52 -5.50
CA ALA A 606 1.93 4.40 -6.34
C ALA A 606 3.08 3.71 -7.10
N ASN A 607 4.14 4.43 -7.46
CA ASN A 607 5.27 3.81 -8.16
C ASN A 607 6.09 2.88 -7.24
N ALA A 608 6.27 3.27 -5.98
CA ALA A 608 6.93 2.42 -5.00
C ALA A 608 6.11 1.15 -4.71
N GLU A 609 4.79 1.26 -4.66
CA GLU A 609 3.90 0.11 -4.44
C GLU A 609 3.85 -0.85 -5.63
N ASN A 610 3.81 -0.36 -6.87
CA ASN A 610 3.46 -1.20 -8.03
C ASN A 610 4.64 -1.57 -8.93
N ASN A 611 5.77 -0.85 -8.87
CA ASN A 611 6.79 -0.92 -9.92
C ASN A 611 8.23 -1.06 -9.38
N SER A 612 8.59 -0.29 -8.35
CA SER A 612 9.97 -0.21 -7.85
C SER A 612 10.27 -1.31 -6.84
N ASP A 613 11.52 -1.81 -6.87
CA ASP A 613 12.02 -2.68 -5.81
C ASP A 613 12.40 -1.80 -4.61
N GLU A 614 11.78 -2.04 -3.47
CA GLU A 614 11.97 -1.26 -2.25
C GLU A 614 11.99 -2.21 -1.05
N ASN A 615 12.53 -1.78 0.09
CA ASN A 615 12.38 -2.50 1.35
C ASN A 615 11.86 -1.57 2.45
N THR A 616 11.01 -2.14 3.31
CA THR A 616 10.38 -1.46 4.45
C THR A 616 10.50 -2.33 5.69
N LEU A 617 10.97 -1.73 6.78
CA LEU A 617 11.06 -2.32 8.11
C LEU A 617 10.04 -1.65 9.03
N ILE A 618 9.35 -2.44 9.86
CA ILE A 618 8.60 -1.95 11.03
C ILE A 618 9.24 -2.57 12.27
N ILE A 619 9.66 -1.75 13.22
CA ILE A 619 10.39 -2.19 14.41
C ILE A 619 9.58 -1.80 15.64
N HIS A 620 9.08 -2.79 16.38
CA HIS A 620 8.28 -2.60 17.59
C HIS A 620 9.21 -2.53 18.82
N ASP A 621 9.85 -1.37 18.99
CA ASP A 621 10.73 -1.09 20.13
C ASP A 621 10.68 0.39 20.54
N ALA A 622 10.41 0.63 21.83
CA ALA A 622 10.30 1.97 22.40
C ALA A 622 11.61 2.76 22.38
N THR A 623 12.76 2.08 22.49
CA THR A 623 14.06 2.75 22.44
C THR A 623 14.35 3.23 21.01
N ILE A 624 14.10 2.37 20.02
CA ILE A 624 14.30 2.72 18.61
C ILE A 624 13.32 3.81 18.17
N ALA A 625 12.04 3.71 18.55
CA ALA A 625 11.05 4.76 18.27
C ALA A 625 11.46 6.12 18.87
N ASN A 626 11.94 6.14 20.13
CA ASN A 626 12.44 7.37 20.76
C ASN A 626 13.72 7.93 20.10
N ILE A 627 14.61 7.08 19.58
CA ILE A 627 15.79 7.51 18.83
C ILE A 627 15.37 8.27 17.56
N TYR A 628 14.38 7.79 16.82
CA TYR A 628 13.84 8.51 15.66
C TYR A 628 13.09 9.78 16.07
N LEU A 629 12.39 9.78 17.22
CA LEU A 629 11.70 10.98 17.71
C LEU A 629 12.68 12.13 18.01
N GLN A 630 13.88 11.83 18.54
CA GLN A 630 14.92 12.85 18.77
C GLN A 630 15.40 13.51 17.47
N GLU A 631 15.40 12.78 16.35
CA GLU A 631 15.66 13.35 15.03
C GLU A 631 14.47 14.20 14.57
N PHE A 632 13.27 13.63 14.62
CA PHE A 632 12.05 14.30 14.17
C PHE A 632 11.83 15.64 14.87
N GLU A 633 11.93 15.67 16.21
CA GLU A 633 11.69 16.89 16.98
C GLU A 633 12.72 17.99 16.67
N LYS A 634 13.95 17.61 16.35
CA LYS A 634 14.95 18.57 15.89
C LYS A 634 14.52 19.23 14.59
N ARG A 635 14.15 18.45 13.57
CA ARG A 635 13.67 18.98 12.28
C ARG A 635 12.39 19.78 12.45
N TRP A 636 11.47 19.25 13.24
CA TRP A 636 10.19 19.88 13.53
C TRP A 636 10.38 21.28 14.12
N SER A 637 11.34 21.46 15.02
CA SER A 637 11.65 22.76 15.64
C SER A 637 12.30 23.77 14.69
N GLU A 638 12.99 23.30 13.65
CA GLU A 638 13.66 24.13 12.64
C GLU A 638 12.68 24.71 11.62
N LEU A 639 11.54 24.05 11.43
CA LEU A 639 10.54 24.42 10.45
C LEU A 639 9.51 25.39 11.03
N THR A 640 9.18 26.43 10.27
CA THR A 640 8.06 27.30 10.59
C THR A 640 6.75 26.51 10.47
N PRO A 641 5.77 26.71 11.37
CA PRO A 641 4.43 26.17 11.17
C PRO A 641 3.91 26.59 9.80
N THR A 642 3.39 25.65 9.02
CA THR A 642 2.67 25.98 7.80
C THR A 642 1.44 26.78 8.22
N THR A 643 1.48 28.10 8.04
CA THR A 643 0.27 28.88 8.13
C THR A 643 -0.56 28.48 6.94
N ALA A 644 -1.61 27.68 7.15
CA ALA A 644 -2.76 27.75 6.27
C ALA A 644 -3.03 29.26 6.10
N SER A 645 -3.00 29.73 4.86
CA SER A 645 -3.43 31.08 4.50
C SER A 645 -4.93 31.19 4.71
N ILE A 646 -5.36 31.06 5.97
CA ILE A 646 -6.61 31.60 6.45
C ILE A 646 -6.37 33.10 6.35
N ASN A 647 -6.82 33.69 5.23
CA ASN A 647 -6.95 35.12 5.01
C ASN A 647 -7.26 35.80 6.35
N ASN A 648 -6.24 36.47 6.91
CA ASN A 648 -6.31 37.16 8.19
C ASN A 648 -7.13 38.44 8.01
N ASN A 649 -8.46 38.28 7.92
CA ASN A 649 -9.41 39.37 8.07
C ASN A 649 -10.47 38.95 9.10
N ASN A 650 -10.10 39.09 10.39
CA ASN A 650 -10.98 39.29 11.55
C ASN A 650 -12.12 38.28 11.84
N CYS A 651 -11.79 37.08 12.35
CA CYS A 651 -12.08 36.59 13.72
C CYS A 651 -11.86 35.05 13.82
N LYS A 652 -10.62 34.61 14.14
CA LYS A 652 -10.29 33.18 14.29
C LYS A 652 -10.79 32.66 15.64
N LEU A 653 -11.50 31.52 15.60
CA LEU A 653 -12.18 30.86 16.72
C LEU A 653 -11.40 30.84 18.05
N ASP A 654 -12.01 31.34 19.12
CA ASP A 654 -11.49 31.30 20.50
C ASP A 654 -12.56 30.81 21.50
N ILE A 655 -12.16 30.38 22.71
CA ILE A 655 -13.07 30.06 23.81
C ILE A 655 -12.63 30.80 25.07
N PHE A 656 -13.46 31.75 25.52
CA PHE A 656 -13.12 32.66 26.62
C PHE A 656 -14.26 32.83 27.63
N PRO A 657 -13.99 32.93 28.95
CA PRO A 657 -12.69 32.73 29.59
C PRO A 657 -12.28 31.24 29.62
N ASN A 658 -10.97 30.98 29.56
CA ASN A 658 -10.35 29.68 29.80
C ASN A 658 -8.99 29.90 30.49
N PRO A 659 -8.82 29.58 31.79
CA PRO A 659 -9.76 28.85 32.64
C PRO A 659 -11.09 29.59 32.89
N SER A 660 -12.19 28.84 32.98
CA SER A 660 -13.52 29.36 33.29
C SER A 660 -13.87 29.24 34.77
N ASN A 661 -14.91 29.96 35.18
CA ASN A 661 -15.53 29.88 36.51
C ASN A 661 -17.04 29.66 36.32
N GLY A 662 -17.42 28.45 35.90
CA GLY A 662 -18.77 27.99 35.61
C GLY A 662 -19.23 28.13 34.15
N SER A 663 -18.60 28.99 33.34
CA SER A 663 -18.97 29.16 31.92
C SER A 663 -17.86 29.71 31.03
N SER A 664 -17.91 29.35 29.74
CA SER A 664 -17.07 29.89 28.66
C SER A 664 -17.92 30.16 27.42
N GLU A 665 -17.50 31.06 26.55
CA GLU A 665 -18.17 31.33 25.27
C GLU A 665 -17.27 31.00 24.09
N ILE A 666 -17.83 30.36 23.07
CA ILE A 666 -17.19 30.15 21.77
C ILE A 666 -17.30 31.43 20.95
N LEU A 667 -16.17 32.10 20.73
CA LEU A 667 -16.03 33.26 19.86
C LEU A 667 -15.67 32.75 18.46
N SER A 668 -16.64 32.72 17.53
CA SER A 668 -16.43 32.25 16.15
C SER A 668 -17.22 33.08 15.15
N ASP A 669 -16.60 33.37 14.01
CA ASP A 669 -17.24 33.85 12.79
C ASP A 669 -17.91 32.74 11.96
N LYS A 670 -17.49 31.48 12.13
CA LYS A 670 -18.09 30.32 11.45
C LYS A 670 -19.47 29.95 12.01
N GLY A 671 -20.34 29.47 11.12
CA GLY A 671 -21.64 28.91 11.47
C GLY A 671 -21.49 27.55 12.17
N LEU A 672 -22.09 27.41 13.35
CA LEU A 672 -22.03 26.18 14.14
C LEU A 672 -23.17 25.24 13.76
N LYS A 673 -22.83 23.98 13.48
CA LYS A 673 -23.79 22.89 13.26
C LYS A 673 -24.15 22.23 14.58
N GLN A 674 -23.16 21.95 15.43
CA GLN A 674 -23.36 21.24 16.70
C GLN A 674 -22.13 21.37 17.62
N ILE A 675 -22.34 21.43 18.93
CA ILE A 675 -21.28 21.37 19.95
C ILE A 675 -21.53 20.14 20.84
N TYR A 676 -20.44 19.45 21.18
CA TYR A 676 -20.38 18.34 22.12
C TYR A 676 -19.37 18.65 23.22
N ILE A 677 -19.75 18.42 24.48
CA ILE A 677 -18.90 18.62 25.64
C ILE A 677 -18.65 17.27 26.31
N TYR A 678 -17.38 16.92 26.47
CA TYR A 678 -16.91 15.69 27.09
C TYR A 678 -16.14 16.01 28.37
N ASN A 679 -16.22 15.14 29.37
CA ASN A 679 -15.34 15.21 30.55
C ASN A 679 -13.94 14.66 30.21
N ILE A 680 -13.02 14.69 31.18
CA ILE A 680 -11.63 14.23 30.99
C ILE A 680 -11.53 12.73 30.69
N GLU A 681 -12.51 11.93 31.12
CA GLU A 681 -12.63 10.50 30.80
C GLU A 681 -13.30 10.22 29.44
N GLY A 682 -13.59 11.25 28.64
CA GLY A 682 -14.17 11.09 27.29
C GLY A 682 -15.69 10.83 27.25
N LYS A 683 -16.38 10.85 28.40
CA LYS A 683 -17.85 10.69 28.46
C LYS A 683 -18.54 11.97 27.99
N LEU A 684 -19.50 11.83 27.07
CA LEU A 684 -20.35 12.93 26.63
C LEU A 684 -21.21 13.43 27.80
N VAL A 685 -21.01 14.70 28.16
CA VAL A 685 -21.74 15.38 29.23
C VAL A 685 -22.92 16.16 28.65
N LYS A 686 -22.72 16.82 27.50
CA LYS A 686 -23.73 17.72 26.93
C LYS A 686 -23.62 17.87 25.42
N LYS A 687 -24.77 18.01 24.76
CA LYS A 687 -24.91 18.30 23.32
C LYS A 687 -25.76 19.57 23.16
N GLN A 688 -25.24 20.57 22.46
CA GLN A 688 -25.92 21.86 22.27
C GLN A 688 -25.48 22.61 21.00
N ILE A 689 -26.23 23.62 20.57
CA ILE A 689 -25.85 24.51 19.45
C ILE A 689 -25.46 25.92 19.96
N SER A 690 -25.79 26.24 21.22
CA SER A 690 -25.43 27.52 21.84
C SER A 690 -23.92 27.69 22.00
N LYS A 691 -23.39 28.85 21.63
CA LYS A 691 -21.99 29.26 21.83
C LYS A 691 -21.62 29.40 23.31
N LEU A 692 -22.60 29.58 24.20
CA LEU A 692 -22.38 29.69 25.64
C LEU A 692 -22.35 28.30 26.28
N LEU A 693 -21.20 27.96 26.87
CA LEU A 693 -20.91 26.69 27.53
C LEU A 693 -21.07 26.86 29.05
N HIS A 694 -21.79 25.94 29.68
CA HIS A 694 -21.95 25.89 31.14
C HIS A 694 -21.41 24.56 31.66
N PHE A 695 -20.66 24.62 32.76
CA PHE A 695 -20.04 23.46 33.39
C PHE A 695 -20.57 23.31 34.82
N ASP A 696 -21.13 22.14 35.13
CA ASP A 696 -21.79 21.88 36.41
C ASP A 696 -20.80 21.55 37.55
N SER A 697 -19.54 21.27 37.22
CA SER A 697 -18.48 20.94 38.18
C SER A 697 -17.12 21.48 37.73
N ALA A 698 -16.22 21.71 38.69
CA ALA A 698 -14.82 21.99 38.38
C ALA A 698 -14.18 20.76 37.71
N GLY A 699 -13.32 20.98 36.71
CA GLY A 699 -12.70 19.89 35.95
C GLY A 699 -12.15 20.32 34.59
N THR A 700 -11.49 19.39 33.91
CA THR A 700 -11.09 19.55 32.51
C THR A 700 -12.16 18.97 31.61
N TYR A 701 -12.54 19.73 30.58
CA TYR A 701 -13.52 19.34 29.58
C TYR A 701 -12.92 19.47 28.17
N PHE A 702 -13.38 18.63 27.26
CA PHE A 702 -13.09 18.72 25.83
C PHE A 702 -14.34 19.12 25.07
N VAL A 703 -14.24 20.15 24.24
CA VAL A 703 -15.37 20.68 23.47
C VAL A 703 -15.12 20.44 22.00
N LYS A 704 -15.89 19.53 21.39
CA LYS A 704 -15.91 19.29 19.94
C LYS A 704 -16.96 20.16 19.29
N ILE A 705 -16.54 20.97 18.33
CA ILE A 705 -17.36 21.93 17.60
C ILE A 705 -17.45 21.43 16.16
N LEU A 706 -18.66 21.17 15.68
CA LEU A 706 -18.95 20.89 14.27
C LEU A 706 -19.47 22.17 13.62
N PHE A 707 -18.92 22.50 12.47
CA PHE A 707 -19.32 23.64 11.66
C PHE A 707 -20.28 23.23 10.54
N ILE A 708 -20.99 24.19 9.95
CA ILE A 708 -21.95 23.95 8.86
C ILE A 708 -21.24 23.48 7.57
N ASP A 709 -19.98 23.89 7.38
CA ASP A 709 -19.09 23.42 6.30
C ASP A 709 -18.57 21.99 6.52
N ASN A 710 -19.09 21.28 7.52
CA ASN A 710 -18.69 19.94 7.98
C ASN A 710 -17.26 19.83 8.54
N SER A 711 -16.51 20.93 8.65
CA SER A 711 -15.26 20.92 9.42
C SER A 711 -15.52 20.74 10.92
N SER A 712 -14.52 20.26 11.66
CA SER A 712 -14.61 20.10 13.11
C SER A 712 -13.36 20.55 13.85
N LEU A 713 -13.50 20.82 15.14
CA LEU A 713 -12.39 21.20 15.99
C LEU A 713 -12.63 20.81 17.45
N ILE A 714 -11.56 20.45 18.17
CA ILE A 714 -11.59 20.17 19.60
C ILE A 714 -10.80 21.23 20.37
N ARG A 715 -11.34 21.66 21.52
CA ARG A 715 -10.67 22.58 22.46
C ARG A 715 -10.75 22.05 23.89
N LYS A 716 -9.64 22.13 24.61
CA LYS A 716 -9.57 21.85 26.04
C LYS A 716 -9.99 23.08 26.84
N ILE A 717 -10.89 22.89 27.80
CA ILE A 717 -11.33 23.92 28.75
C ILE A 717 -11.05 23.46 30.16
N VAL A 718 -10.51 24.35 30.99
CA VAL A 718 -10.34 24.12 32.42
C VAL A 718 -11.38 24.95 33.17
N ASN A 719 -12.36 24.31 33.79
CA ASN A 719 -13.32 24.96 34.66
C ASN A 719 -12.85 24.87 36.11
N ARG A 720 -12.74 26.02 36.79
CA ARG A 720 -12.31 26.11 38.19
C ARG A 720 -13.48 26.14 39.15
#